data_AF-A0AAX0WR84-F1
#
_entry.id   AF-A0AAX0WR84-F1
#
_cell.length_a   1.000
_cell.length_b   1.000
_cell.length_c   1.000
_cell.angle_alpha   90.00
_cell.angle_beta   90.00
_cell.angle_gamma   90.00
#
_symmetry.space_group_name_H-M   'P 1'
#
loop_
_entity.id
_entity.type
_entity.pdbx_description
1 polymer ?
#
loop_
_entity_poly.entity_id
_entity_poly.type
_entity_poly.pdbx_seq_one_letter_code
_entity_poly.pdbx_strand_id
1 'polypeptide(L)'
;MFEKDEQFTLTMLGTDTVYTPTLKSKKKTKPLKKGDIVQEYYPKGESLSIVSTLIKTKENPVINPKQLAPYQSSEVAVVNGPKTDGADVGEKIGIGLGIALNALVRGQTKLNDIAHSRGGVESILIAHELDAIKKAMSSCENFEQLINELTLQQTNRQKGKPFNNTPDIIKPLLTQLPKDKGIQEQWFNALKTNIANASMNLFIIDPVPGDCWPVTWYDERFFTLPSFVKHAEFVYYENEHSDWGFTPIYVEASNPEQIIIRHTLPGHHGTGSAGSNASQQNVVVSPDKTKATHVQKLMIFKLLNFLTSHGVAFKDAREIFHEPTGLGKKYLAFLEEMDISEGIDVAKLDFPTIFRKLYDKIYENRSAYEAFNATHYTFMGVAPQRKMLRTGHKYGLLTEVFPKNIGYVNEEHSTLMKEYFFKILQVASHENHSLAALIKSAQNVLSKNIKKISNLSFSDIEHSIAATAILDSESARQDVLSSFGALIQRVNQQYLSDDWSEGGKQKEKEALFAAIIDIFAEFTELAKIENETIKKFVADLIDLSLKGIIQTVGQQHANLKEVLNRLQTPTDTNLKYFFNSLLTQINKDESYSGAEINPEIIKIFESQDFAQLADYPVSIKIAYICRQLGDKLSKNDTEESLIEQLTARFEEHYGSSFDDFEKLFHQIEVFINDTAALGRLFETQEAIFNKHELTLRKEAETLIDIAAQKFYRDRPNALPAPAGKGTFQELVERHAINKYGIVDRLKQEKVALEQEKQQLNERLEKMREQIAEKEERVKRTNASLMAEQSKKSEYQAALNNDNEAEYLLLINKKLIPLTQEYLALLNSQLSNRPKELEQEDEIKEEDDKINFKIQKVTALLNVLENKEKFPHPEMRLRLFYKKLGHVEAELKKHRDANWERYFQNALIAVGIIGSLGLGLIALAVYTHVGYSSTKSFYFWQSCGENVVSTMNKYKKGLDLSIDDVIDEEEIPIDDLSI
;
A
#
# COMPACT_ATOMS: atom_id res chain seq x y z
N MET A 1 -59.93 -4.49 -15.45
CA MET A 1 -58.74 -4.18 -14.61
C MET A 1 -57.77 -3.48 -15.54
N PHE A 2 -57.86 -2.14 -15.63
CA PHE A 2 -57.02 -1.35 -16.54
C PHE A 2 -55.68 -1.07 -15.86
N GLU A 3 -54.59 -1.53 -16.46
CA GLU A 3 -53.22 -1.24 -16.01
C GLU A 3 -52.87 0.24 -16.28
N LYS A 4 -52.25 0.87 -15.26
CA LYS A 4 -51.35 2.05 -15.26
C LYS A 4 -51.53 3.15 -16.32
N ASP A 5 -51.91 4.35 -15.86
CA ASP A 5 -51.52 5.70 -16.36
C ASP A 5 -51.09 5.79 -17.84
N GLU A 6 -52.00 5.46 -18.76
CA GLU A 6 -51.73 5.66 -20.19
C GLU A 6 -51.71 7.16 -20.53
N GLN A 7 -50.77 7.54 -21.39
CA GLN A 7 -50.52 8.94 -21.74
C GLN A 7 -51.03 9.23 -23.14
N PHE A 8 -51.30 10.51 -23.41
CA PHE A 8 -51.67 10.98 -24.73
C PHE A 8 -50.88 12.22 -25.11
N THR A 9 -50.37 12.26 -26.34
CA THR A 9 -49.66 13.41 -26.90
C THR A 9 -50.49 14.08 -27.98
N LEU A 10 -50.82 15.35 -27.77
CA LEU A 10 -51.34 16.24 -28.80
C LEU A 10 -50.17 17.01 -29.43
N THR A 11 -50.21 17.20 -30.74
CA THR A 11 -49.24 18.02 -31.46
C THR A 11 -49.97 19.10 -32.26
N MET A 12 -49.79 20.36 -31.89
CA MET A 12 -50.41 21.51 -32.55
C MET A 12 -49.39 22.26 -33.42
N LEU A 13 -49.50 22.12 -34.75
CA LEU A 13 -48.56 22.74 -35.69
C LEU A 13 -48.80 24.25 -35.85
N GLY A 14 -47.76 24.98 -36.26
CA GLY A 14 -47.80 26.43 -36.46
C GLY A 14 -48.52 26.87 -37.73
N THR A 15 -48.69 28.19 -37.90
CA THR A 15 -49.34 28.81 -39.06
C THR A 15 -48.84 28.23 -40.39
N ASP A 16 -49.78 27.86 -41.28
CA ASP A 16 -49.54 27.23 -42.59
C ASP A 16 -48.62 25.99 -42.57
N THR A 17 -48.41 25.40 -41.40
CA THR A 17 -47.58 24.21 -41.24
C THR A 17 -48.46 22.97 -41.32
N VAL A 18 -48.10 22.09 -42.27
CA VAL A 18 -48.75 20.80 -42.46
C VAL A 18 -47.83 19.67 -42.01
N TYR A 19 -48.43 18.58 -41.55
CA TYR A 19 -47.72 17.38 -41.11
C TYR A 19 -46.70 16.89 -42.16
N THR A 20 -45.41 17.07 -41.86
CA THR A 20 -44.30 16.83 -42.79
C THR A 20 -43.19 15.99 -42.14
N PRO A 21 -43.42 14.69 -41.91
CA PRO A 21 -42.44 13.79 -41.32
C PRO A 21 -41.46 13.27 -42.37
N THR A 22 -40.36 13.98 -42.65
CA THR A 22 -39.41 13.50 -43.67
C THR A 22 -38.47 12.44 -43.10
N LEU A 23 -38.99 11.22 -42.95
CA LEU A 23 -38.26 9.99 -42.58
C LEU A 23 -37.85 9.14 -43.81
N LYS A 24 -38.29 9.53 -45.02
CA LYS A 24 -38.04 8.78 -46.26
C LYS A 24 -36.75 9.22 -46.95
N SER A 25 -36.11 8.26 -47.63
CA SER A 25 -34.94 8.50 -48.50
C SER A 25 -35.30 9.37 -49.73
N LYS A 26 -35.18 10.69 -49.62
CA LYS A 26 -35.11 11.59 -50.78
C LYS A 26 -33.67 11.69 -51.30
N LYS A 27 -33.51 11.93 -52.61
CA LYS A 27 -32.19 12.14 -53.25
C LYS A 27 -31.44 13.30 -52.58
N LYS A 28 -30.13 13.13 -52.40
CA LYS A 28 -29.22 14.15 -51.87
C LYS A 28 -29.29 15.44 -52.69
N THR A 29 -29.81 16.51 -52.09
CA THR A 29 -29.83 17.84 -52.70
C THR A 29 -28.42 18.41 -52.76
N LYS A 30 -28.14 19.21 -53.80
CA LYS A 30 -26.87 19.93 -53.93
C LYS A 30 -26.68 20.86 -52.70
N PRO A 31 -25.45 21.06 -52.21
CA PRO A 31 -25.20 22.03 -51.15
C PRO A 31 -25.65 23.42 -51.60
N LEU A 32 -26.57 24.02 -50.85
CA LEU A 32 -27.04 25.38 -51.12
C LEU A 32 -25.98 26.39 -50.68
N LYS A 33 -25.81 27.45 -51.47
CA LYS A 33 -24.93 28.59 -51.23
C LYS A 33 -25.74 29.82 -50.80
N LYS A 34 -25.06 30.80 -50.21
CA LYS A 34 -25.69 32.09 -49.89
C LYS A 34 -26.31 32.71 -51.14
N GLY A 35 -27.57 33.13 -51.04
CA GLY A 35 -28.38 33.66 -52.14
C GLY A 35 -29.25 32.62 -52.87
N ASP A 36 -29.01 31.31 -52.66
CA ASP A 36 -29.85 30.28 -53.27
C ASP A 36 -31.27 30.28 -52.67
N ILE A 37 -32.27 29.99 -53.51
CA ILE A 37 -33.67 29.83 -53.10
C ILE A 37 -33.96 28.37 -52.74
N VAL A 38 -34.55 28.15 -51.58
CA VAL A 38 -34.95 26.83 -51.07
C VAL A 38 -36.39 26.55 -51.49
N GLN A 39 -36.60 25.49 -52.28
CA GLN A 39 -37.95 25.11 -52.75
C GLN A 39 -38.79 24.38 -51.69
N GLU A 40 -38.15 23.59 -50.82
CA GLU A 40 -38.82 22.84 -49.75
C GLU A 40 -38.38 23.39 -48.39
N TYR A 41 -39.28 24.07 -47.68
CA TYR A 41 -38.96 24.76 -46.42
C TYR A 41 -38.53 23.80 -45.30
N TYR A 42 -39.08 22.58 -45.28
CA TYR A 42 -38.74 21.50 -44.35
C TYR A 42 -37.93 20.38 -45.04
N PRO A 43 -36.70 20.65 -45.53
CA PRO A 43 -35.96 19.71 -46.37
C PRO A 43 -35.60 18.39 -45.67
N LYS A 44 -35.68 18.36 -44.33
CA LYS A 44 -35.38 17.21 -43.47
C LYS A 44 -36.56 16.80 -42.57
N GLY A 45 -37.74 17.34 -42.85
CA GLY A 45 -38.94 17.16 -42.06
C GLY A 45 -39.09 18.25 -40.99
N GLU A 46 -40.32 18.44 -40.57
CA GLU A 46 -40.70 19.38 -39.51
C GLU A 46 -40.58 18.70 -38.15
N SER A 47 -39.93 19.36 -37.18
CA SER A 47 -39.51 18.75 -35.90
C SER A 47 -40.64 18.12 -35.09
N LEU A 48 -41.79 18.79 -34.95
CA LEU A 48 -42.94 18.25 -34.20
C LEU A 48 -43.53 17.02 -34.91
N SER A 49 -43.62 17.08 -36.24
CA SER A 49 -44.07 15.98 -37.09
C SER A 49 -43.13 14.77 -36.97
N ILE A 50 -41.81 14.98 -37.00
CA ILE A 50 -40.81 13.92 -36.83
C ILE A 50 -40.98 13.25 -35.47
N VAL A 51 -41.01 14.02 -34.38
CA VAL A 51 -41.08 13.46 -33.03
C VAL A 51 -42.40 12.70 -32.82
N SER A 52 -43.52 13.23 -33.34
CA SER A 52 -44.83 12.57 -33.26
C SER A 52 -44.84 11.19 -33.94
N THR A 53 -44.06 11.01 -35.02
CA THR A 53 -43.94 9.69 -35.67
C THR A 53 -43.11 8.67 -34.91
N LEU A 54 -42.30 9.11 -33.94
CA LEU A 54 -41.48 8.22 -33.11
C LEU A 54 -42.23 7.68 -31.90
N ILE A 55 -43.35 8.29 -31.51
CA ILE A 55 -44.15 7.83 -30.38
C ILE A 55 -44.63 6.40 -30.66
N LYS A 56 -44.42 5.52 -29.68
CA LYS A 56 -44.83 4.12 -29.77
C LYS A 56 -46.36 4.04 -29.69
N THR A 57 -46.95 3.38 -30.67
CA THR A 57 -48.40 3.21 -30.79
C THR A 57 -48.77 1.72 -30.75
N LYS A 58 -49.91 1.39 -30.14
CA LYS A 58 -50.41 -0.01 -30.10
C LYS A 58 -50.87 -0.49 -31.47
N GLU A 59 -51.43 0.41 -32.25
CA GLU A 59 -51.97 0.17 -33.59
C GLU A 59 -51.31 1.10 -34.60
N ASN A 60 -51.34 0.72 -35.88
CA ASN A 60 -50.82 1.59 -36.93
C ASN A 60 -51.62 2.91 -36.96
N PRO A 61 -50.95 4.07 -36.87
CA PRO A 61 -51.60 5.36 -36.95
C PRO A 61 -52.38 5.52 -38.27
N VAL A 62 -53.56 6.12 -38.18
CA VAL A 62 -54.34 6.54 -39.34
C VAL A 62 -53.69 7.79 -39.93
N ILE A 63 -53.29 7.69 -41.20
CA ILE A 63 -52.67 8.80 -41.95
C ILE A 63 -53.63 9.27 -43.04
N ASN A 64 -54.20 10.46 -42.88
CA ASN A 64 -55.09 11.06 -43.86
C ASN A 64 -54.76 12.55 -44.10
N PRO A 65 -53.98 12.88 -45.14
CA PRO A 65 -53.55 14.26 -45.41
C PRO A 65 -54.71 15.25 -45.68
N LYS A 66 -55.92 14.75 -45.97
CA LYS A 66 -57.10 15.58 -46.21
C LYS A 66 -57.82 15.99 -44.93
N GLN A 67 -57.50 15.35 -43.80
CA GLN A 67 -58.06 15.70 -42.50
C GLN A 67 -57.22 16.76 -41.81
N LEU A 68 -57.87 17.56 -40.96
CA LEU A 68 -57.23 18.60 -40.17
C LEU A 68 -56.26 18.01 -39.14
N ALA A 69 -56.54 16.79 -38.67
CA ALA A 69 -55.63 16.00 -37.89
C ALA A 69 -55.11 14.82 -38.72
N PRO A 70 -54.06 15.00 -39.54
CA PRO A 70 -53.68 14.04 -40.58
C PRO A 70 -52.96 12.80 -40.06
N TYR A 71 -52.54 12.76 -38.79
CA TYR A 71 -51.89 11.61 -38.17
C TYR A 71 -52.52 11.37 -36.80
N GLN A 72 -53.16 10.21 -36.62
CA GLN A 72 -53.89 9.90 -35.39
C GLN A 72 -53.73 8.45 -34.97
N SER A 73 -53.64 8.22 -33.67
CA SER A 73 -53.64 6.94 -32.99
C SER A 73 -54.25 7.12 -31.59
N SER A 74 -54.32 6.05 -30.80
CA SER A 74 -54.77 6.14 -29.41
C SER A 74 -53.82 6.93 -28.53
N GLU A 75 -52.52 6.97 -28.86
CA GLU A 75 -51.46 7.58 -28.04
C GLU A 75 -51.03 8.97 -28.52
N VAL A 76 -51.21 9.29 -29.81
CA VAL A 76 -50.77 10.56 -30.40
C VAL A 76 -51.69 11.05 -31.50
N ALA A 77 -51.90 12.38 -31.58
CA ALA A 77 -52.51 13.04 -32.72
C ALA A 77 -51.74 14.31 -33.12
N VAL A 78 -51.63 14.54 -34.43
CA VAL A 78 -51.06 15.77 -35.01
C VAL A 78 -52.17 16.56 -35.68
N VAL A 79 -52.30 17.84 -35.33
CA VAL A 79 -53.24 18.79 -35.93
C VAL A 79 -52.45 19.78 -36.79
N ASN A 80 -52.82 19.90 -38.07
CA ASN A 80 -52.26 20.91 -38.97
C ASN A 80 -52.59 22.30 -38.47
N GLY A 81 -51.64 23.22 -38.60
CA GLY A 81 -51.83 24.58 -38.09
C GLY A 81 -52.87 25.39 -38.87
N PRO A 82 -53.24 26.55 -38.34
CA PRO A 82 -54.21 27.45 -38.94
C PRO A 82 -53.62 28.17 -40.15
N LYS A 83 -54.50 28.74 -40.97
CA LYS A 83 -54.12 29.60 -42.09
C LYS A 83 -53.48 30.90 -41.62
N THR A 84 -52.68 31.54 -42.49
CA THR A 84 -52.07 32.86 -42.22
C THR A 84 -53.07 33.90 -41.70
N ASP A 85 -54.29 33.95 -42.23
CA ASP A 85 -55.32 34.93 -41.82
C ASP A 85 -55.95 34.62 -40.45
N GLY A 86 -55.67 33.47 -39.86
CA GLY A 86 -56.19 33.03 -38.57
C GLY A 86 -57.69 32.70 -38.58
N ALA A 87 -58.35 32.63 -39.74
CA ALA A 87 -59.80 32.45 -39.84
C ALA A 87 -60.29 31.10 -39.31
N ASP A 88 -59.42 30.09 -39.26
CA ASP A 88 -59.70 28.73 -38.81
C ASP A 88 -59.11 28.39 -37.44
N VAL A 89 -58.57 29.35 -36.70
CA VAL A 89 -57.99 29.13 -35.35
C VAL A 89 -59.01 28.47 -34.40
N GLY A 90 -60.27 28.92 -34.41
CA GLY A 90 -61.33 28.29 -33.60
C GLY A 90 -61.60 26.83 -33.99
N GLU A 91 -61.43 26.49 -35.27
CA GLU A 91 -61.54 25.11 -35.77
C GLU A 91 -60.42 24.23 -35.21
N LYS A 92 -59.18 24.73 -35.19
CA LYS A 92 -58.02 24.00 -34.65
C LYS A 92 -58.14 23.76 -33.16
N ILE A 93 -58.53 24.79 -32.39
CA ILE A 93 -58.76 24.67 -30.94
C ILE A 93 -59.86 23.65 -30.66
N GLY A 94 -61.02 23.75 -31.32
CA GLY A 94 -62.13 22.84 -31.07
C GLY A 94 -61.81 21.38 -31.44
N ILE A 95 -61.03 21.17 -32.50
CA ILE A 95 -60.56 19.82 -32.88
C ILE A 95 -59.55 19.29 -31.86
N GLY A 96 -58.52 20.07 -31.51
CA GLY A 96 -57.52 19.67 -30.52
C GLY A 96 -58.14 19.36 -29.16
N LEU A 97 -59.07 20.22 -28.70
CA LEU A 97 -59.85 20.00 -27.49
C LEU A 97 -60.68 18.72 -27.56
N GLY A 98 -61.40 18.48 -28.66
CA GLY A 98 -62.18 17.26 -28.85
C GLY A 98 -61.32 15.99 -28.82
N ILE A 99 -60.15 16.02 -29.45
CA ILE A 99 -59.17 14.93 -29.42
C ILE A 99 -58.69 14.67 -27.97
N ALA A 100 -58.32 15.72 -27.24
CA ALA A 100 -57.89 15.61 -25.85
C ALA A 100 -58.99 15.06 -24.93
N LEU A 101 -60.23 15.53 -25.06
CA LEU A 101 -61.37 15.02 -24.30
C LEU A 101 -61.65 13.54 -24.61
N ASN A 102 -61.54 13.14 -25.87
CA ASN A 102 -61.67 11.74 -26.26
C ASN A 102 -60.55 10.86 -25.67
N ALA A 103 -59.33 11.39 -25.47
CA ALA A 103 -58.27 10.71 -24.74
C ALA A 103 -58.60 10.54 -23.26
N LEU A 104 -59.12 11.59 -22.62
CA LEU A 104 -59.58 11.52 -21.23
C LEU A 104 -60.70 10.50 -21.05
N VAL A 105 -61.64 10.40 -22.00
CA VAL A 105 -62.73 9.40 -21.98
C VAL A 105 -62.18 7.98 -22.03
N ARG A 106 -61.07 7.74 -22.73
CA ARG A 106 -60.35 6.45 -22.73
C ARG A 106 -59.58 6.17 -21.45
N GLY A 107 -59.52 7.10 -20.51
CA GLY A 107 -58.78 6.97 -19.25
C GLY A 107 -57.35 7.50 -19.29
N GLN A 108 -56.94 8.18 -20.38
CA GLN A 108 -55.59 8.73 -20.52
C GLN A 108 -55.49 10.08 -19.79
N THR A 109 -55.30 10.06 -18.47
CA THR A 109 -55.37 11.26 -17.62
C THR A 109 -54.13 12.17 -17.68
N LYS A 110 -53.00 11.66 -18.20
CA LYS A 110 -51.76 12.44 -18.39
C LYS A 110 -51.65 12.87 -19.85
N LEU A 111 -51.93 14.14 -20.10
CA LEU A 111 -51.84 14.75 -21.42
C LEU A 111 -50.50 15.47 -21.59
N ASN A 112 -49.92 15.36 -22.78
CA ASN A 112 -48.74 16.12 -23.20
C ASN A 112 -49.10 16.88 -24.48
N ASP A 113 -48.67 18.13 -24.62
CA ASP A 113 -48.88 18.90 -25.84
C ASP A 113 -47.57 19.54 -26.30
N ILE A 114 -47.23 19.31 -27.56
CA ILE A 114 -46.06 19.89 -28.20
C ILE A 114 -46.51 20.78 -29.36
N ALA A 115 -46.07 22.04 -29.36
CA ALA A 115 -46.67 23.03 -30.24
C ALA A 115 -45.67 24.10 -30.72
N HIS A 116 -45.99 24.75 -31.84
CA HIS A 116 -45.17 25.82 -32.42
C HIS A 116 -46.03 27.00 -32.87
N SER A 117 -45.54 28.24 -32.73
CA SER A 117 -46.17 29.43 -33.29
C SER A 117 -47.60 29.64 -32.77
N ARG A 118 -48.55 29.90 -33.65
CA ARG A 118 -49.99 29.99 -33.33
C ARG A 118 -50.51 28.71 -32.68
N GLY A 119 -50.03 27.53 -33.08
CA GLY A 119 -50.36 26.26 -32.43
C GLY A 119 -50.00 26.25 -30.95
N GLY A 120 -48.93 26.95 -30.56
CA GLY A 120 -48.58 27.15 -29.14
C GLY A 120 -49.62 27.97 -28.38
N VAL A 121 -50.15 29.02 -29.00
CA VAL A 121 -51.21 29.85 -28.43
C VAL A 121 -52.53 29.09 -28.36
N GLU A 122 -52.86 28.31 -29.39
CA GLU A 122 -54.02 27.40 -29.41
C GLU A 122 -53.92 26.37 -28.27
N SER A 123 -52.74 25.80 -28.02
CA SER A 123 -52.49 24.83 -26.95
C SER A 123 -52.71 25.42 -25.55
N ILE A 124 -52.30 26.67 -25.33
CA ILE A 124 -52.57 27.39 -24.09
C ILE A 124 -54.09 27.54 -23.88
N LEU A 125 -54.83 27.89 -24.93
CA LEU A 125 -56.29 27.98 -24.83
C LEU A 125 -56.95 26.61 -24.62
N ILE A 126 -56.48 25.56 -25.30
CA ILE A 126 -56.95 24.19 -25.06
C ILE A 126 -56.77 23.81 -23.59
N ALA A 127 -55.64 24.14 -22.98
CA ALA A 127 -55.39 23.90 -21.55
C ALA A 127 -56.39 24.66 -20.66
N HIS A 128 -56.71 25.91 -21.00
CA HIS A 128 -57.74 26.69 -20.28
C HIS A 128 -59.14 26.10 -20.44
N GLU A 129 -59.49 25.60 -21.62
CA GLU A 129 -60.78 24.94 -21.83
C GLU A 129 -60.87 23.61 -21.07
N LEU A 130 -59.78 22.82 -21.03
CA LEU A 130 -59.74 21.58 -20.25
C LEU A 130 -59.91 21.86 -18.74
N ASP A 131 -59.27 22.91 -18.22
CA ASP A 131 -59.45 23.35 -16.84
C ASP A 131 -60.88 23.83 -16.56
N ALA A 132 -61.47 24.60 -17.48
CA ALA A 132 -62.86 25.05 -17.39
C ALA A 132 -63.85 23.87 -17.40
N ILE A 133 -63.64 22.88 -18.28
CA ILE A 133 -64.44 21.66 -18.33
C ILE A 133 -64.29 20.88 -17.03
N LYS A 134 -63.06 20.72 -16.51
CA LYS A 134 -62.81 20.06 -15.21
C LYS A 134 -63.62 20.69 -14.08
N LYS A 135 -63.71 22.02 -14.05
CA LYS A 135 -64.52 22.77 -13.07
C LYS A 135 -66.01 22.58 -13.31
N ALA A 136 -66.48 22.73 -14.55
CA ALA A 136 -67.89 22.56 -14.93
C ALA A 136 -68.43 21.15 -14.63
N MET A 137 -67.57 20.13 -14.69
CA MET A 137 -67.94 18.74 -14.39
C MET A 137 -68.41 18.51 -12.95
N SER A 138 -68.03 19.39 -12.01
CA SER A 138 -68.50 19.33 -10.63
C SER A 138 -69.98 19.71 -10.48
N SER A 139 -70.51 20.54 -11.38
CA SER A 139 -71.88 21.06 -11.34
C SER A 139 -72.80 20.47 -12.40
N CYS A 140 -72.26 19.95 -13.51
CA CYS A 140 -73.05 19.33 -14.57
C CYS A 140 -73.40 17.87 -14.23
N GLU A 141 -74.65 17.48 -14.49
CA GLU A 141 -75.18 16.12 -14.26
C GLU A 141 -75.20 15.25 -15.51
N ASN A 142 -75.21 15.85 -16.71
CA ASN A 142 -75.32 15.15 -17.98
C ASN A 142 -74.61 15.90 -19.13
N PHE A 143 -74.55 15.25 -20.30
CA PHE A 143 -73.88 15.79 -21.48
C PHE A 143 -74.49 17.12 -21.95
N GLU A 144 -75.82 17.25 -21.96
CA GLU A 144 -76.52 18.45 -22.43
C GLU A 144 -76.20 19.67 -21.56
N GLN A 145 -76.21 19.52 -20.24
CA GLN A 145 -75.85 20.59 -19.31
C GLN A 145 -74.40 21.07 -19.51
N LEU A 146 -73.46 20.14 -19.75
CA LEU A 146 -72.08 20.50 -20.05
C LEU A 146 -71.98 21.35 -21.33
N ILE A 147 -72.62 20.92 -22.41
CA ILE A 147 -72.57 21.66 -23.68
C ILE A 147 -73.20 23.06 -23.53
N ASN A 148 -74.30 23.17 -22.79
CA ASN A 148 -74.93 24.46 -22.50
C ASN A 148 -73.99 25.39 -21.70
N GLU A 149 -73.30 24.86 -20.69
CA GLU A 149 -72.33 25.61 -19.89
C GLU A 149 -71.15 26.08 -20.75
N LEU A 150 -70.58 25.22 -21.58
CA LEU A 150 -69.48 25.60 -22.48
C LEU A 150 -69.91 26.67 -23.51
N THR A 151 -71.13 26.55 -24.03
CA THR A 151 -71.71 27.54 -24.96
C THR A 151 -71.92 28.89 -24.28
N LEU A 152 -72.39 28.88 -23.03
CA LEU A 152 -72.55 30.08 -22.21
C LEU A 152 -71.19 30.74 -21.92
N GLN A 153 -70.19 29.95 -21.51
CA GLN A 153 -68.83 30.43 -21.26
C GLN A 153 -68.22 31.08 -22.51
N GLN A 154 -68.32 30.45 -23.67
CA GLN A 154 -67.85 31.03 -24.93
C GLN A 154 -68.56 32.34 -25.27
N THR A 155 -69.89 32.38 -25.12
CA THR A 155 -70.69 33.59 -25.38
C THR A 155 -70.29 34.74 -24.44
N ASN A 156 -70.03 34.43 -23.17
CA ASN A 156 -69.62 35.42 -22.17
C ASN A 156 -68.22 35.98 -22.49
N ARG A 157 -67.28 35.14 -22.94
CA ARG A 157 -65.94 35.59 -23.35
C ARG A 157 -66.01 36.54 -24.55
N GLN A 158 -66.79 36.21 -25.58
CA GLN A 158 -66.95 37.05 -26.77
C GLN A 158 -67.62 38.41 -26.49
N LYS A 159 -68.46 38.49 -25.45
CA LYS A 159 -69.14 39.73 -25.02
C LYS A 159 -68.37 40.50 -23.93
N GLY A 160 -67.35 39.89 -23.35
CA GLY A 160 -66.60 40.41 -22.20
C GLY A 160 -65.74 41.63 -22.53
N LYS A 161 -65.32 42.35 -21.47
CA LYS A 161 -64.29 43.39 -21.53
C LYS A 161 -63.08 42.94 -20.69
N PRO A 162 -61.83 43.07 -21.19
CA PRO A 162 -61.44 43.57 -22.52
C PRO A 162 -61.90 42.66 -23.68
N PHE A 163 -61.93 43.22 -24.89
CA PHE A 163 -62.50 42.58 -26.08
C PHE A 163 -61.70 41.33 -26.47
N ASN A 164 -62.30 40.14 -26.36
CA ASN A 164 -61.72 38.87 -26.79
C ASN A 164 -62.24 38.51 -28.19
N ASN A 165 -61.35 38.26 -29.14
CA ASN A 165 -61.72 37.88 -30.51
C ASN A 165 -61.35 36.44 -30.88
N THR A 166 -61.22 35.57 -29.89
CA THR A 166 -61.17 34.11 -30.10
C THR A 166 -62.39 33.64 -30.89
N PRO A 167 -62.19 33.03 -32.09
CA PRO A 167 -63.28 32.52 -32.91
C PRO A 167 -64.10 31.43 -32.20
N ASP A 168 -65.25 31.07 -32.77
CA ASP A 168 -66.11 30.01 -32.22
C ASP A 168 -65.39 28.65 -32.19
N ILE A 169 -65.19 28.13 -30.97
CA ILE A 169 -64.59 26.82 -30.70
C ILE A 169 -65.64 25.73 -30.50
N ILE A 170 -66.89 26.10 -30.17
CA ILE A 170 -67.94 25.16 -29.75
C ILE A 170 -68.44 24.37 -30.95
N LYS A 171 -68.74 25.05 -32.06
CA LYS A 171 -69.21 24.38 -33.27
C LYS A 171 -68.20 23.34 -33.79
N PRO A 172 -66.88 23.65 -33.92
CA PRO A 172 -65.88 22.64 -34.26
C PRO A 172 -65.76 21.53 -33.22
N LEU A 173 -65.78 21.84 -31.91
CA LEU A 173 -65.73 20.84 -30.84
C LEU A 173 -66.85 19.81 -30.98
N LEU A 174 -68.09 20.25 -31.21
CA LEU A 174 -69.25 19.36 -31.37
C LEU A 174 -69.09 18.36 -32.53
N THR A 175 -68.23 18.64 -33.52
CA THR A 175 -67.95 17.67 -34.60
C THR A 175 -67.10 16.49 -34.14
N GLN A 176 -66.35 16.64 -33.04
CA GLN A 176 -65.49 15.61 -32.45
C GLN A 176 -66.18 14.80 -31.36
N LEU A 177 -67.35 15.23 -30.90
CA LEU A 177 -68.11 14.59 -29.83
C LEU A 177 -69.17 13.61 -30.39
N PRO A 178 -69.62 12.63 -29.59
CA PRO A 178 -70.65 11.69 -30.01
C PRO A 178 -71.97 12.39 -30.38
N LYS A 179 -72.61 11.92 -31.45
CA LYS A 179 -73.91 12.44 -31.92
C LYS A 179 -75.11 11.67 -31.38
N ASP A 180 -74.92 10.41 -31.01
CA ASP A 180 -75.97 9.54 -30.49
C ASP A 180 -76.20 9.78 -29.00
N LYS A 181 -77.45 9.95 -28.56
CA LYS A 181 -77.80 10.26 -27.17
C LYS A 181 -77.34 9.19 -26.17
N GLY A 182 -77.40 7.91 -26.54
CA GLY A 182 -76.95 6.82 -25.67
C GLY A 182 -75.43 6.83 -25.47
N ILE A 183 -74.68 7.15 -26.54
CA ILE A 183 -73.22 7.27 -26.49
C ILE A 183 -72.79 8.57 -25.79
N GLN A 184 -73.54 9.66 -25.93
CA GLN A 184 -73.27 10.94 -25.27
C GLN A 184 -73.20 10.80 -23.75
N GLU A 185 -74.17 10.12 -23.14
CA GLU A 185 -74.18 9.95 -21.68
C GLU A 185 -73.07 8.98 -21.20
N GLN A 186 -72.75 7.93 -21.97
CA GLN A 186 -71.61 7.08 -21.65
C GLN A 186 -70.29 7.85 -21.70
N TRP A 187 -70.12 8.68 -22.75
CA TRP A 187 -68.97 9.55 -22.92
C TRP A 187 -68.85 10.56 -21.79
N PHE A 188 -69.96 11.21 -21.41
CA PHE A 188 -69.99 12.17 -20.31
C PHE A 188 -69.58 11.54 -18.99
N ASN A 189 -70.16 10.38 -18.64
CA ASN A 189 -69.84 9.68 -17.39
C ASN A 189 -68.38 9.21 -17.34
N ALA A 190 -67.84 8.72 -18.46
CA ALA A 190 -66.43 8.36 -18.57
C ALA A 190 -65.52 9.59 -18.41
N LEU A 191 -65.82 10.69 -19.10
CA LEU A 191 -65.06 11.94 -18.95
C LEU A 191 -65.11 12.46 -17.52
N LYS A 192 -66.29 12.53 -16.90
CA LYS A 192 -66.49 13.00 -15.52
C LYS A 192 -65.66 12.19 -14.53
N THR A 193 -65.57 10.88 -14.73
CA THR A 193 -64.74 9.98 -13.92
C THR A 193 -63.24 10.29 -14.07
N ASN A 194 -62.77 10.47 -15.29
CA ASN A 194 -61.34 10.53 -15.58
C ASN A 194 -60.75 11.96 -15.45
N ILE A 195 -61.51 13.00 -15.76
CA ILE A 195 -61.02 14.39 -15.78
C ILE A 195 -60.63 14.93 -14.41
N ALA A 196 -61.17 14.37 -13.32
CA ALA A 196 -60.83 14.75 -11.95
C ALA A 196 -59.32 14.63 -11.68
N ASN A 197 -58.70 13.56 -12.19
CA ASN A 197 -57.28 13.28 -12.04
C ASN A 197 -56.44 13.74 -13.24
N ALA A 198 -57.05 14.43 -14.21
CA ALA A 198 -56.36 14.83 -15.41
C ALA A 198 -55.42 16.02 -15.18
N SER A 199 -54.30 15.99 -15.91
CA SER A 199 -53.27 17.03 -15.94
C SER A 199 -52.62 17.12 -17.33
N MET A 200 -52.01 18.26 -17.63
CA MET A 200 -51.34 18.52 -18.90
C MET A 200 -49.91 19.01 -18.71
N ASN A 201 -49.02 18.66 -19.63
CA ASN A 201 -47.68 19.24 -19.77
C ASN A 201 -47.54 19.87 -21.14
N LEU A 202 -46.85 21.02 -21.23
CA LEU A 202 -46.72 21.80 -22.46
C LEU A 202 -45.25 21.93 -22.87
N PHE A 203 -44.96 21.76 -24.16
CA PHE A 203 -43.70 22.21 -24.76
C PHE A 203 -44.03 23.11 -25.95
N ILE A 204 -43.80 24.40 -25.80
CA ILE A 204 -44.25 25.42 -26.76
C ILE A 204 -43.06 26.15 -27.36
N ILE A 205 -42.96 26.08 -28.68
CA ILE A 205 -41.96 26.76 -29.47
C ILE A 205 -42.56 28.09 -29.95
N ASP A 206 -41.94 29.19 -29.53
CA ASP A 206 -42.14 30.55 -30.02
C ASP A 206 -43.62 30.95 -30.21
N PRO A 207 -44.39 31.04 -29.11
CA PRO A 207 -45.84 31.22 -29.17
C PRO A 207 -46.20 32.61 -29.69
N VAL A 208 -46.76 32.69 -30.88
CA VAL A 208 -47.10 33.95 -31.56
C VAL A 208 -48.60 34.02 -31.80
N PRO A 209 -49.34 34.95 -31.16
CA PRO A 209 -50.79 35.10 -31.35
C PRO A 209 -51.14 35.89 -32.61
N GLY A 210 -50.17 36.55 -33.25
CA GLY A 210 -50.36 37.51 -34.35
C GLY A 210 -50.82 38.88 -33.83
N ASP A 211 -50.02 39.91 -34.04
CA ASP A 211 -50.22 41.27 -33.51
C ASP A 211 -50.32 42.34 -34.61
N CYS A 212 -50.56 41.95 -35.86
CA CYS A 212 -50.76 42.86 -36.99
C CYS A 212 -52.17 42.74 -37.58
N TRP A 213 -52.76 43.85 -37.99
CA TRP A 213 -54.08 43.86 -38.65
C TRP A 213 -53.97 43.26 -40.07
N PRO A 214 -54.90 42.40 -40.52
CA PRO A 214 -56.17 41.99 -39.89
C PRO A 214 -56.06 40.76 -38.95
N VAL A 215 -54.86 40.24 -38.73
CA VAL A 215 -54.58 38.94 -38.08
C VAL A 215 -54.32 39.07 -36.56
N THR A 216 -54.81 40.15 -35.94
CA THR A 216 -54.60 40.43 -34.51
C THR A 216 -55.50 39.55 -33.66
N TRP A 217 -54.92 38.68 -32.83
CA TRP A 217 -55.67 37.87 -31.87
C TRP A 217 -55.46 38.40 -30.44
N TYR A 218 -56.56 38.54 -29.70
CA TYR A 218 -56.63 39.09 -28.36
C TYR A 218 -57.38 38.12 -27.44
N ASP A 219 -56.65 37.59 -26.46
CA ASP A 219 -57.21 36.82 -25.35
C ASP A 219 -56.26 36.97 -24.14
N GLU A 220 -56.76 37.45 -23.00
CA GLU A 220 -55.93 37.61 -21.79
C GLU A 220 -55.39 36.27 -21.27
N ARG A 221 -56.04 35.16 -21.63
CA ARG A 221 -55.63 33.81 -21.21
C ARG A 221 -54.30 33.38 -21.81
N PHE A 222 -53.84 34.01 -22.89
CA PHE A 222 -52.53 33.74 -23.47
C PHE A 222 -51.39 33.89 -22.47
N PHE A 223 -51.51 34.86 -21.56
CA PHE A 223 -50.41 35.26 -20.69
C PHE A 223 -50.33 34.45 -19.40
N THR A 224 -51.23 33.48 -19.17
CA THR A 224 -51.22 32.67 -17.94
C THR A 224 -51.52 31.21 -18.24
N LEU A 225 -50.94 30.29 -17.47
CA LEU A 225 -51.26 28.87 -17.54
C LEU A 225 -52.26 28.47 -16.45
N PRO A 226 -53.34 27.73 -16.77
CA PRO A 226 -54.26 27.22 -15.75
C PRO A 226 -53.60 26.13 -14.90
N SER A 227 -54.08 25.91 -13.67
CA SER A 227 -53.52 24.91 -12.73
C SER A 227 -53.62 23.45 -13.21
N PHE A 228 -54.38 23.21 -14.28
CA PHE A 228 -54.42 21.98 -15.05
C PHE A 228 -53.06 21.63 -15.68
N VAL A 229 -52.25 22.64 -16.02
CA VAL A 229 -50.88 22.46 -16.51
C VAL A 229 -49.93 22.31 -15.34
N LYS A 230 -49.15 21.22 -15.31
CA LYS A 230 -48.18 20.95 -14.22
C LYS A 230 -46.76 21.35 -14.60
N HIS A 231 -46.37 21.10 -15.84
CA HIS A 231 -45.07 21.48 -16.38
C HIS A 231 -45.23 22.18 -17.72
N ALA A 232 -44.46 23.24 -17.96
CA ALA A 232 -44.41 23.90 -19.25
C ALA A 232 -42.99 24.35 -19.62
N GLU A 233 -42.59 24.10 -20.86
CA GLU A 233 -41.34 24.59 -21.43
C GLU A 233 -41.62 25.52 -22.61
N PHE A 234 -41.01 26.71 -22.61
CA PHE A 234 -41.13 27.68 -23.69
C PHE A 234 -39.78 27.97 -24.33
N VAL A 235 -39.74 27.96 -25.66
CA VAL A 235 -38.54 28.32 -26.43
C VAL A 235 -38.78 29.56 -27.26
N TYR A 236 -37.92 30.58 -27.15
CA TYR A 236 -38.01 31.83 -27.91
C TYR A 236 -36.80 32.02 -28.83
N TYR A 237 -37.02 32.51 -30.05
CA TYR A 237 -35.96 32.76 -31.03
C TYR A 237 -35.33 34.16 -30.97
N GLU A 238 -34.01 34.28 -30.96
CA GLU A 238 -33.35 35.59 -30.75
C GLU A 238 -33.27 36.47 -32.00
N ASN A 239 -33.26 35.84 -33.19
CA ASN A 239 -33.00 36.48 -34.48
C ASN A 239 -34.26 36.55 -35.37
N GLU A 240 -35.45 36.39 -34.78
CA GLU A 240 -36.71 36.74 -35.46
C GLU A 240 -36.98 38.23 -35.32
N HIS A 241 -36.76 38.96 -36.41
CA HIS A 241 -36.75 40.43 -36.45
C HIS A 241 -37.86 40.99 -37.37
N SER A 242 -38.89 40.22 -37.73
CA SER A 242 -40.06 40.80 -38.42
C SER A 242 -40.71 41.88 -37.54
N ASP A 243 -40.96 43.08 -38.08
CA ASP A 243 -41.36 44.24 -37.26
C ASP A 243 -42.78 44.13 -36.66
N TRP A 244 -43.64 43.34 -37.31
CA TRP A 244 -45.02 43.07 -36.93
C TRP A 244 -45.38 41.62 -37.25
N GLY A 245 -46.39 41.08 -36.58
CA GLY A 245 -46.99 39.75 -36.82
C GLY A 245 -46.32 38.61 -36.06
N PHE A 246 -45.08 38.78 -35.58
CA PHE A 246 -44.25 37.73 -34.99
C PHE A 246 -43.76 38.03 -33.56
N THR A 247 -44.47 38.92 -32.86
CA THR A 247 -44.21 39.18 -31.44
C THR A 247 -44.71 37.98 -30.60
N PRO A 248 -43.83 37.24 -29.91
CA PRO A 248 -44.25 36.13 -29.08
C PRO A 248 -44.84 36.62 -27.75
N ILE A 249 -45.70 35.82 -27.13
CA ILE A 249 -46.25 36.08 -25.80
C ILE A 249 -45.34 35.58 -24.70
N TYR A 250 -45.29 36.30 -23.58
CA TYR A 250 -44.66 35.85 -22.35
C TYR A 250 -45.72 35.30 -21.39
N VAL A 251 -45.66 33.99 -21.15
CA VAL A 251 -46.67 33.27 -20.34
C VAL A 251 -46.20 33.11 -18.90
N GLU A 252 -47.06 33.39 -17.93
CA GLU A 252 -46.82 33.29 -16.48
C GLU A 252 -47.56 32.10 -15.84
N ALA A 253 -47.10 31.66 -14.67
CA ALA A 253 -47.80 30.64 -13.89
C ALA A 253 -49.01 31.26 -13.19
N SER A 254 -50.12 30.53 -13.10
CA SER A 254 -51.26 30.94 -12.25
C SER A 254 -51.03 30.63 -10.77
N ASN A 255 -50.12 29.70 -10.46
CA ASN A 255 -49.81 29.30 -9.10
C ASN A 255 -48.33 28.84 -8.97
N PRO A 256 -47.74 28.89 -7.78
CA PRO A 256 -46.31 28.62 -7.58
C PRO A 256 -45.92 27.14 -7.70
N GLU A 257 -46.87 26.19 -7.72
CA GLU A 257 -46.58 24.76 -7.86
C GLU A 257 -46.28 24.36 -9.32
N GLN A 258 -46.62 25.21 -10.29
CA GLN A 258 -46.36 24.94 -11.71
C GLN A 258 -44.89 25.16 -12.03
N ILE A 259 -44.29 24.17 -12.71
CA ILE A 259 -42.93 24.28 -13.20
C ILE A 259 -42.98 24.94 -14.58
N ILE A 260 -42.40 26.13 -14.72
CA ILE A 260 -42.27 26.80 -16.03
C ILE A 260 -40.81 27.08 -16.34
N ILE A 261 -40.33 26.46 -17.41
CA ILE A 261 -38.99 26.62 -17.94
C ILE A 261 -39.06 27.49 -19.20
N ARG A 262 -38.12 28.44 -19.33
CA ARG A 262 -38.05 29.34 -20.50
C ARG A 262 -36.62 29.41 -21.00
N HIS A 263 -36.44 29.25 -22.30
CA HIS A 263 -35.13 29.33 -22.92
C HIS A 263 -35.17 30.16 -24.20
N THR A 264 -34.05 30.81 -24.51
CA THR A 264 -33.82 31.41 -25.82
C THR A 264 -32.92 30.52 -26.67
N LEU A 265 -33.15 30.52 -27.99
CA LEU A 265 -32.27 29.91 -28.97
C LEU A 265 -32.00 30.91 -30.12
N PRO A 266 -30.80 30.91 -30.71
CA PRO A 266 -30.55 31.70 -31.91
C PRO A 266 -31.34 31.15 -33.10
N GLY A 267 -31.66 32.02 -34.05
CA GLY A 267 -32.49 31.70 -35.21
C GLY A 267 -33.68 32.65 -35.38
N HIS A 268 -34.32 32.58 -36.55
CA HIS A 268 -35.66 33.13 -36.79
C HIS A 268 -36.76 32.13 -36.39
N HIS A 269 -38.02 32.54 -36.51
CA HIS A 269 -39.22 31.81 -36.05
C HIS A 269 -39.31 30.34 -36.49
N GLY A 270 -38.83 30.01 -37.68
CA GLY A 270 -38.89 28.64 -38.23
C GLY A 270 -37.63 27.80 -38.01
N THR A 271 -36.60 28.34 -37.36
CA THR A 271 -35.25 27.71 -37.33
C THR A 271 -35.25 26.32 -36.71
N GLY A 272 -35.92 26.14 -35.56
CA GLY A 272 -35.98 24.83 -34.90
C GLY A 272 -36.97 23.85 -35.50
N SER A 273 -37.84 24.29 -36.41
CA SER A 273 -38.78 23.42 -37.13
C SER A 273 -38.20 22.98 -38.48
N ALA A 274 -37.56 23.89 -39.23
CA ALA A 274 -37.07 23.67 -40.59
C ALA A 274 -35.65 23.07 -40.68
N GLY A 275 -34.74 23.51 -39.79
CA GLY A 275 -33.34 23.10 -39.83
C GLY A 275 -32.61 23.43 -41.14
N SER A 276 -32.87 24.60 -41.70
CA SER A 276 -32.25 25.10 -42.93
C SER A 276 -31.36 26.34 -42.67
N ASN A 277 -30.56 26.72 -43.66
CA ASN A 277 -29.80 27.98 -43.65
C ASN A 277 -30.60 29.15 -44.27
N ALA A 278 -31.88 28.91 -44.59
CA ALA A 278 -32.71 29.88 -45.27
C ALA A 278 -33.44 30.79 -44.28
N SER A 279 -33.64 32.05 -44.69
CA SER A 279 -34.50 33.00 -44.01
C SER A 279 -35.98 32.63 -44.18
N GLN A 280 -36.83 33.44 -43.56
CA GLN A 280 -38.29 33.38 -43.67
C GLN A 280 -38.82 33.54 -45.11
N GLN A 281 -37.99 34.07 -46.02
CA GLN A 281 -38.31 34.23 -47.45
C GLN A 281 -37.72 33.12 -48.33
N ASN A 282 -37.30 32.00 -47.74
CA ASN A 282 -36.70 30.86 -48.43
C ASN A 282 -35.36 31.16 -49.13
N VAL A 283 -34.63 32.20 -48.73
CA VAL A 283 -33.31 32.53 -49.30
C VAL A 283 -32.22 32.15 -48.31
N VAL A 284 -31.19 31.44 -48.76
CA VAL A 284 -30.04 31.11 -47.90
C VAL A 284 -29.24 32.36 -47.56
N VAL A 285 -29.13 32.67 -46.26
CA VAL A 285 -28.43 33.89 -45.79
C VAL A 285 -27.17 33.62 -44.97
N SER A 286 -27.03 32.40 -44.42
CA SER A 286 -25.87 32.04 -43.62
C SER A 286 -24.56 32.21 -44.42
N PRO A 287 -23.47 32.74 -43.81
CA PRO A 287 -22.16 32.83 -44.45
C PRO A 287 -21.60 31.47 -44.89
N ASP A 288 -20.71 31.49 -45.88
CA ASP A 288 -20.01 30.30 -46.34
C ASP A 288 -19.33 29.57 -45.18
N LYS A 289 -19.36 28.23 -45.22
CA LYS A 289 -18.81 27.31 -44.19
C LYS A 289 -19.52 27.31 -42.83
N THR A 290 -20.52 28.16 -42.61
CA THR A 290 -21.33 28.17 -41.38
C THR A 290 -22.69 27.49 -41.59
N LYS A 291 -23.37 27.05 -40.51
CA LYS A 291 -24.66 26.34 -40.58
C LYS A 291 -25.63 26.74 -39.47
N ALA A 292 -26.86 27.08 -39.83
CA ALA A 292 -27.97 27.34 -38.91
C ALA A 292 -28.81 26.08 -38.59
N THR A 293 -28.39 24.91 -39.06
CA THR A 293 -29.17 23.65 -38.93
C THR A 293 -29.08 22.98 -37.55
N HIS A 294 -28.31 23.52 -36.60
CA HIS A 294 -28.04 22.83 -35.33
C HIS A 294 -29.18 22.99 -34.32
N VAL A 295 -29.89 24.12 -34.35
CA VAL A 295 -31.05 24.40 -33.49
C VAL A 295 -32.19 23.42 -33.72
N GLN A 296 -32.46 22.98 -34.96
CA GLN A 296 -33.46 21.92 -35.22
C GLN A 296 -33.10 20.60 -34.52
N LYS A 297 -31.81 20.24 -34.53
CA LYS A 297 -31.35 18.99 -33.90
C LYS A 297 -31.49 19.05 -32.39
N LEU A 298 -31.12 20.18 -31.80
CA LEU A 298 -31.36 20.44 -30.38
C LEU A 298 -32.85 20.36 -30.06
N MET A 299 -33.70 20.96 -30.90
CA MET A 299 -35.16 20.93 -30.71
C MET A 299 -35.72 19.51 -30.74
N ILE A 300 -35.29 18.67 -31.68
CA ILE A 300 -35.70 17.26 -31.73
C ILE A 300 -35.32 16.54 -30.43
N PHE A 301 -34.08 16.67 -29.95
CA PHE A 301 -33.69 16.02 -28.70
C PHE A 301 -34.40 16.62 -27.48
N LYS A 302 -34.69 17.92 -27.45
CA LYS A 302 -35.46 18.55 -26.37
C LYS A 302 -36.88 18.02 -26.30
N LEU A 303 -37.55 17.90 -27.44
CA LEU A 303 -38.89 17.31 -27.53
C LEU A 303 -38.89 15.83 -27.08
N LEU A 304 -37.87 15.06 -27.49
CA LEU A 304 -37.70 13.67 -27.03
C LEU A 304 -37.48 13.60 -25.51
N ASN A 305 -36.62 14.45 -24.96
CA ASN A 305 -36.36 14.51 -23.51
C ASN A 305 -37.63 14.88 -22.74
N PHE A 306 -38.32 15.94 -23.17
CA PHE A 306 -39.57 16.39 -22.56
C PHE A 306 -40.63 15.29 -22.55
N LEU A 307 -40.90 14.65 -23.70
CA LEU A 307 -41.91 13.59 -23.75
C LEU A 307 -41.50 12.36 -22.93
N THR A 308 -40.22 11.98 -22.96
CA THR A 308 -39.70 10.85 -22.17
C THR A 308 -39.81 11.11 -20.67
N SER A 309 -39.43 12.32 -20.20
CA SER A 309 -39.52 12.69 -18.79
C SER A 309 -40.96 12.73 -18.28
N HIS A 310 -41.92 12.93 -19.18
CA HIS A 310 -43.33 12.87 -18.88
C HIS A 310 -43.94 11.48 -19.14
N GLY A 311 -43.15 10.47 -19.50
CA GLY A 311 -43.48 9.04 -19.56
C GLY A 311 -43.99 8.51 -20.90
N VAL A 312 -43.76 9.26 -21.99
CA VAL A 312 -44.09 8.82 -23.35
C VAL A 312 -43.06 7.80 -23.82
N ALA A 313 -43.54 6.66 -24.30
CA ALA A 313 -42.70 5.62 -24.88
C ALA A 313 -42.43 5.89 -26.37
N PHE A 314 -41.21 5.61 -26.81
CA PHE A 314 -40.78 5.75 -28.20
C PHE A 314 -40.53 4.38 -28.84
N LYS A 315 -40.70 4.31 -30.16
CA LYS A 315 -40.18 3.21 -30.98
C LYS A 315 -38.67 3.40 -31.18
N ASP A 316 -38.02 2.42 -31.80
CA ASP A 316 -36.60 2.51 -32.17
C ASP A 316 -36.30 3.79 -32.98
N ALA A 317 -35.47 4.67 -32.41
CA ALA A 317 -35.19 5.99 -32.97
C ALA A 317 -34.04 5.99 -34.01
N ARG A 318 -33.54 4.83 -34.47
CA ARG A 318 -32.50 4.78 -35.52
C ARG A 318 -32.83 5.58 -36.77
N GLU A 319 -34.10 5.66 -37.15
CA GLU A 319 -34.51 6.30 -38.40
C GLU A 319 -34.19 7.81 -38.47
N ILE A 320 -34.21 8.53 -37.34
CA ILE A 320 -33.93 9.97 -37.33
C ILE A 320 -32.45 10.31 -37.55
N PHE A 321 -31.56 9.31 -37.51
CA PHE A 321 -30.12 9.47 -37.76
C PHE A 321 -29.71 9.18 -39.21
N HIS A 322 -30.62 8.82 -40.11
CA HIS A 322 -30.26 8.66 -41.52
C HIS A 322 -29.83 10.00 -42.15
N GLU A 323 -28.99 10.00 -43.19
CA GLU A 323 -28.53 11.23 -43.85
C GLU A 323 -29.67 12.21 -44.30
N PRO A 324 -30.82 11.73 -44.82
CA PRO A 324 -31.91 12.61 -45.28
C PRO A 324 -32.87 13.08 -44.18
N THR A 325 -32.67 12.70 -42.91
CA THR A 325 -33.57 13.06 -41.80
C THR A 325 -33.02 14.20 -40.93
N GLY A 326 -33.81 14.64 -39.94
CA GLY A 326 -33.53 15.80 -39.09
C GLY A 326 -32.14 15.81 -38.43
N LEU A 327 -31.68 14.69 -37.85
CA LEU A 327 -30.37 14.64 -37.17
C LEU A 327 -29.21 14.40 -38.14
N GLY A 328 -29.29 13.37 -38.98
CA GLY A 328 -28.23 12.99 -39.91
C GLY A 328 -27.15 12.08 -39.31
N LYS A 329 -26.52 11.23 -40.16
CA LYS A 329 -25.62 10.13 -39.73
C LYS A 329 -24.48 10.54 -38.81
N LYS A 330 -23.92 11.73 -39.01
CA LYS A 330 -22.80 12.24 -38.20
C LYS A 330 -23.13 12.44 -36.71
N TYR A 331 -24.42 12.49 -36.35
CA TYR A 331 -24.86 12.60 -34.97
C TYR A 331 -24.96 11.25 -34.25
N LEU A 332 -24.80 10.12 -34.96
CA LEU A 332 -24.60 8.81 -34.32
C LEU A 332 -23.32 8.79 -33.48
N ALA A 333 -22.31 9.58 -33.86
CA ALA A 333 -21.09 9.75 -33.08
C ALA A 333 -21.36 10.30 -31.66
N PHE A 334 -22.54 10.92 -31.43
CA PHE A 334 -22.89 11.37 -30.08
C PHE A 334 -23.33 10.21 -29.17
N LEU A 335 -23.58 9.04 -29.74
CA LEU A 335 -24.03 7.81 -29.09
C LEU A 335 -22.92 6.75 -29.02
N GLU A 336 -21.64 7.13 -29.20
CA GLU A 336 -20.49 6.19 -29.34
C GLU A 336 -20.33 5.17 -28.20
N GLU A 337 -20.91 5.42 -27.02
CA GLU A 337 -20.90 4.49 -25.88
C GLU A 337 -22.08 3.49 -25.89
N MET A 338 -23.03 3.64 -26.83
CA MET A 338 -24.20 2.76 -26.96
C MET A 338 -23.99 1.76 -28.09
N ASP A 339 -24.29 0.48 -27.85
CA ASP A 339 -24.32 -0.52 -28.91
C ASP A 339 -25.52 -0.28 -29.84
N ILE A 340 -25.27 0.42 -30.95
CA ILE A 340 -26.28 0.78 -31.96
C ILE A 340 -26.89 -0.48 -32.63
N SER A 341 -26.25 -1.65 -32.52
CA SER A 341 -26.74 -2.89 -33.11
C SER A 341 -28.08 -3.35 -32.48
N GLU A 342 -28.32 -3.01 -31.22
CA GLU A 342 -29.55 -3.35 -30.48
C GLU A 342 -30.72 -2.37 -30.74
N GLY A 343 -30.49 -1.26 -31.45
CA GLY A 343 -31.47 -0.18 -31.64
C GLY A 343 -31.19 1.04 -30.76
N ILE A 344 -31.94 2.13 -30.95
CA ILE A 344 -31.79 3.35 -30.14
C ILE A 344 -33.02 3.52 -29.25
N ASP A 345 -32.84 3.24 -27.97
CA ASP A 345 -33.80 3.53 -26.91
C ASP A 345 -33.63 4.98 -26.43
N VAL A 346 -34.65 5.81 -26.72
CA VAL A 346 -34.65 7.24 -26.36
C VAL A 346 -34.48 7.45 -24.86
N ALA A 347 -35.01 6.56 -24.02
CA ALA A 347 -34.91 6.69 -22.57
C ALA A 347 -33.50 6.48 -22.00
N LYS A 348 -32.58 5.92 -22.81
CA LYS A 348 -31.18 5.67 -22.42
C LYS A 348 -30.21 6.73 -22.95
N LEU A 349 -30.71 7.75 -23.65
CA LEU A 349 -29.87 8.81 -24.20
C LEU A 349 -29.31 9.72 -23.10
N ASP A 350 -28.01 10.03 -23.14
CA ASP A 350 -27.39 11.07 -22.30
C ASP A 350 -27.74 12.47 -22.84
N PHE A 351 -28.96 12.93 -22.54
CA PHE A 351 -29.46 14.25 -22.95
C PHE A 351 -28.55 15.40 -22.51
N PRO A 352 -28.04 15.47 -21.26
CA PRO A 352 -27.11 16.52 -20.85
C PRO A 352 -25.88 16.62 -21.77
N THR A 353 -25.22 15.50 -22.08
CA THR A 353 -24.06 15.49 -22.98
C THR A 353 -24.45 15.88 -24.41
N ILE A 354 -25.59 15.39 -24.90
CA ILE A 354 -26.09 15.71 -26.25
C ILE A 354 -26.40 17.20 -26.38
N PHE A 355 -27.12 17.79 -25.42
CA PHE A 355 -27.48 19.20 -25.40
C PHE A 355 -26.23 20.08 -25.37
N ARG A 356 -25.28 19.78 -24.47
CA ARG A 356 -24.00 20.51 -24.39
C ARG A 356 -23.25 20.49 -25.72
N LYS A 357 -23.05 19.32 -26.33
CA LYS A 357 -22.36 19.20 -27.64
C LYS A 357 -23.09 19.97 -28.75
N LEU A 358 -24.42 20.03 -28.72
CA LEU A 358 -25.21 20.80 -29.69
C LEU A 358 -25.12 22.30 -29.44
N TYR A 359 -25.15 22.74 -28.20
CA TYR A 359 -24.92 24.13 -27.83
C TYR A 359 -23.54 24.62 -28.23
N ASP A 360 -22.49 23.81 -28.04
CA ASP A 360 -21.15 24.09 -28.55
C ASP A 360 -21.18 24.34 -30.06
N LYS A 361 -21.89 23.50 -30.83
CA LYS A 361 -22.04 23.68 -32.29
C LYS A 361 -22.87 24.89 -32.68
N ILE A 362 -23.89 25.23 -31.89
CA ILE A 362 -24.69 26.45 -32.11
C ILE A 362 -23.83 27.68 -31.87
N TYR A 363 -23.04 27.69 -30.79
CA TYR A 363 -22.11 28.76 -30.45
C TYR A 363 -21.02 28.93 -31.52
N GLU A 364 -20.38 27.83 -31.96
CA GLU A 364 -19.40 27.82 -33.08
C GLU A 364 -19.98 28.42 -34.38
N ASN A 365 -21.30 28.31 -34.59
CA ASN A 365 -21.99 28.78 -35.80
C ASN A 365 -22.83 30.04 -35.55
N ARG A 366 -22.55 30.81 -34.51
CA ARG A 366 -23.36 31.98 -34.11
C ARG A 366 -23.62 32.95 -35.28
N SER A 367 -22.60 33.22 -36.09
CA SER A 367 -22.70 34.10 -37.27
C SER A 367 -23.69 33.61 -38.33
N ALA A 368 -23.96 32.30 -38.42
CA ALA A 368 -25.00 31.75 -39.31
C ALA A 368 -26.41 32.18 -38.90
N TYR A 369 -26.64 32.32 -37.59
CA TYR A 369 -27.93 32.73 -37.02
C TYR A 369 -28.06 34.25 -36.96
N GLU A 370 -26.99 34.97 -36.67
CA GLU A 370 -26.97 36.44 -36.68
C GLU A 370 -27.25 37.01 -38.08
N ALA A 371 -26.95 36.25 -39.14
CA ALA A 371 -27.37 36.60 -40.51
C ALA A 371 -28.89 36.76 -40.67
N PHE A 372 -29.70 36.17 -39.79
CA PHE A 372 -31.16 36.34 -39.82
C PHE A 372 -31.63 37.68 -39.25
N ASN A 373 -30.80 38.42 -38.52
CA ASN A 373 -31.16 39.74 -37.98
C ASN A 373 -31.55 40.75 -39.07
N ALA A 374 -31.04 40.57 -40.29
CA ALA A 374 -31.35 41.41 -41.45
C ALA A 374 -32.53 40.88 -42.29
N THR A 375 -33.25 39.88 -41.79
CA THR A 375 -34.28 39.15 -42.54
C THR A 375 -35.63 39.19 -41.83
N HIS A 376 -36.70 39.04 -42.61
CA HIS A 376 -38.07 39.14 -42.13
C HIS A 376 -39.04 38.38 -43.05
N TYR A 377 -40.25 38.09 -42.57
CA TYR A 377 -41.33 37.62 -43.45
C TYR A 377 -41.77 38.69 -44.45
N THR A 378 -42.15 38.27 -45.65
CA THR A 378 -42.52 39.19 -46.74
C THR A 378 -43.55 40.23 -46.28
N PHE A 379 -43.33 41.50 -46.65
CA PHE A 379 -44.15 42.67 -46.26
C PHE A 379 -44.12 43.08 -44.79
N MET A 380 -43.34 42.43 -43.92
CA MET A 380 -43.34 42.72 -42.47
C MET A 380 -42.19 43.62 -41.98
N GLY A 381 -41.24 44.01 -42.83
CA GLY A 381 -40.11 44.86 -42.43
C GLY A 381 -39.18 44.23 -41.38
N VAL A 382 -38.08 44.92 -41.05
CA VAL A 382 -37.08 44.45 -40.08
C VAL A 382 -37.06 45.38 -38.87
N ALA A 383 -37.36 44.84 -37.69
CA ALA A 383 -37.15 45.51 -36.42
C ALA A 383 -35.68 45.40 -35.98
N PRO A 384 -35.13 46.43 -35.31
CA PRO A 384 -33.75 46.41 -34.82
C PRO A 384 -33.54 45.41 -33.67
N GLN A 385 -34.60 45.10 -32.92
CA GLN A 385 -34.58 44.15 -31.81
C GLN A 385 -35.91 43.40 -31.76
N ARG A 386 -35.85 42.16 -31.27
CA ARG A 386 -37.05 41.35 -31.10
C ARG A 386 -37.92 41.87 -29.95
N LYS A 387 -39.19 42.15 -30.26
CA LYS A 387 -40.24 42.51 -29.28
C LYS A 387 -40.80 41.25 -28.61
N MET A 388 -41.45 41.42 -27.48
CA MET A 388 -42.23 40.40 -26.77
C MET A 388 -43.48 41.02 -26.15
N LEU A 389 -44.59 40.31 -26.19
CA LEU A 389 -45.88 40.75 -25.67
C LEU A 389 -46.08 40.20 -24.25
N ARG A 390 -46.30 41.07 -23.28
CA ARG A 390 -46.53 40.72 -21.86
C ARG A 390 -47.98 40.98 -21.45
N THR A 391 -48.35 40.50 -20.26
CA THR A 391 -49.67 40.67 -19.63
C THR A 391 -50.20 42.10 -19.76
N GLY A 392 -51.49 42.22 -20.11
CA GLY A 392 -52.11 43.51 -20.45
C GLY A 392 -51.66 44.08 -21.79
N HIS A 393 -51.19 43.22 -22.70
CA HIS A 393 -50.78 43.56 -24.07
C HIS A 393 -49.69 44.64 -24.16
N LYS A 394 -48.76 44.61 -23.20
CA LYS A 394 -47.62 45.54 -23.15
C LYS A 394 -46.45 44.96 -23.94
N TYR A 395 -45.92 45.75 -24.87
CA TYR A 395 -44.69 45.40 -25.58
C TYR A 395 -43.47 45.68 -24.69
N GLY A 396 -42.54 44.73 -24.68
CA GLY A 396 -41.19 44.90 -24.15
C GLY A 396 -40.17 44.29 -25.11
N LEU A 397 -38.88 44.43 -24.81
CA LEU A 397 -37.83 43.79 -25.60
C LEU A 397 -37.58 42.38 -25.07
N LEU A 398 -37.25 41.44 -25.96
CA LEU A 398 -36.85 40.08 -25.56
C LEU A 398 -35.62 40.13 -24.63
N THR A 399 -34.66 41.00 -24.95
CA THR A 399 -33.39 41.19 -24.23
C THR A 399 -33.55 41.77 -22.82
N GLU A 400 -34.67 42.42 -22.52
CA GLU A 400 -35.00 42.89 -21.17
C GLU A 400 -35.43 41.74 -20.24
N VAL A 401 -35.97 40.65 -20.81
CA VAL A 401 -36.40 39.47 -20.04
C VAL A 401 -35.34 38.38 -20.05
N PHE A 402 -34.70 38.21 -21.21
CA PHE A 402 -33.63 37.24 -21.41
C PHE A 402 -32.35 38.00 -21.75
N PRO A 403 -31.60 38.46 -20.73
CA PRO A 403 -30.33 39.14 -20.97
C PRO A 403 -29.38 38.21 -21.72
N LYS A 404 -28.59 38.76 -22.65
CA LYS A 404 -27.61 37.96 -23.40
C LYS A 404 -26.60 37.35 -22.43
N ASN A 405 -26.55 36.01 -22.39
CA ASN A 405 -25.55 35.30 -21.61
C ASN A 405 -24.18 35.40 -22.30
N ILE A 406 -23.25 36.13 -21.70
CA ILE A 406 -21.89 36.27 -22.25
C ILE A 406 -21.16 34.92 -22.12
N GLY A 407 -20.68 34.39 -23.25
CA GLY A 407 -19.93 33.13 -23.34
C GLY A 407 -20.75 31.85 -23.45
N TYR A 408 -22.07 31.92 -23.36
CA TYR A 408 -22.96 30.77 -23.52
C TYR A 408 -24.07 31.09 -24.53
N VAL A 409 -24.81 30.06 -24.98
CA VAL A 409 -25.95 30.28 -25.87
C VAL A 409 -27.14 30.81 -25.04
N ASN A 410 -27.36 30.20 -23.88
CA ASN A 410 -28.39 30.55 -22.90
C ASN A 410 -27.98 30.01 -21.51
N GLU A 411 -28.86 30.15 -20.52
CA GLU A 411 -28.63 29.70 -19.14
C GLU A 411 -28.52 28.18 -19.00
N GLU A 412 -29.26 27.41 -19.80
CA GLU A 412 -29.15 25.95 -19.81
C GLU A 412 -27.76 25.51 -20.30
N HIS A 413 -27.24 26.14 -21.36
CA HIS A 413 -25.87 25.87 -21.82
C HIS A 413 -24.84 26.13 -20.71
N SER A 414 -25.00 27.25 -19.98
CA SER A 414 -24.15 27.57 -18.82
C SER A 414 -24.21 26.47 -17.75
N THR A 415 -25.42 26.06 -17.37
CA THR A 415 -25.64 25.02 -16.34
C THR A 415 -25.03 23.68 -16.75
N LEU A 416 -25.27 23.23 -17.98
CA LEU A 416 -24.71 22.00 -18.53
C LEU A 416 -23.17 22.04 -18.58
N MET A 417 -22.59 23.21 -18.85
CA MET A 417 -21.14 23.38 -18.83
C MET A 417 -20.56 23.34 -17.42
N LYS A 418 -21.23 23.94 -16.43
CA LYS A 418 -20.87 23.78 -15.01
C LYS A 418 -20.87 22.31 -14.64
N GLU A 419 -21.98 21.61 -14.83
CA GLU A 419 -22.11 20.18 -14.51
C GLU A 419 -21.04 19.33 -15.20
N TYR A 420 -20.72 19.64 -16.46
CA TYR A 420 -19.65 18.97 -17.19
C TYR A 420 -18.27 19.17 -16.54
N PHE A 421 -17.94 20.40 -16.14
CA PHE A 421 -16.68 20.66 -15.42
C PHE A 421 -16.68 19.98 -14.04
N PHE A 422 -17.78 20.03 -13.29
CA PHE A 422 -17.92 19.30 -12.02
C PHE A 422 -17.73 17.78 -12.20
N LYS A 423 -18.32 17.18 -13.23
CA LYS A 423 -18.23 15.75 -13.54
C LYS A 423 -16.82 15.34 -13.94
N ILE A 424 -16.18 16.10 -14.83
CA ILE A 424 -14.84 15.76 -15.33
C ILE A 424 -13.74 16.05 -14.32
N LEU A 425 -13.90 17.10 -13.51
CA LEU A 425 -13.06 17.35 -12.35
C LEU A 425 -13.41 16.42 -11.18
N GLN A 426 -14.43 15.57 -11.35
CA GLN A 426 -14.85 14.53 -10.40
C GLN A 426 -15.07 15.06 -8.98
N VAL A 427 -15.63 16.26 -8.88
CA VAL A 427 -15.88 16.91 -7.58
C VAL A 427 -16.95 16.16 -6.78
N ALA A 428 -17.86 15.44 -7.46
CA ALA A 428 -19.00 14.75 -6.85
C ALA A 428 -18.94 13.21 -6.93
N SER A 429 -17.91 12.59 -7.54
CA SER A 429 -17.90 11.12 -7.68
C SER A 429 -17.47 10.43 -6.39
N HIS A 430 -18.28 9.49 -5.92
CA HIS A 430 -17.92 8.50 -4.88
C HIS A 430 -17.02 7.37 -5.40
N GLU A 431 -16.52 7.48 -6.64
CA GLU A 431 -15.64 6.46 -7.23
C GLU A 431 -14.22 6.54 -6.64
N ASN A 432 -13.62 5.37 -6.41
CA ASN A 432 -12.27 5.18 -5.86
C ASN A 432 -11.18 5.57 -6.87
N HIS A 433 -11.17 6.81 -7.35
CA HIS A 433 -10.04 7.35 -8.10
C HIS A 433 -8.96 7.83 -7.12
N SER A 434 -7.71 7.49 -7.39
CA SER A 434 -6.58 8.02 -6.63
C SER A 434 -6.47 9.54 -6.83
N LEU A 435 -6.01 10.26 -5.81
CA LEU A 435 -5.87 11.73 -5.85
C LEU A 435 -5.05 12.21 -7.06
N ALA A 436 -4.00 11.45 -7.43
CA ALA A 436 -3.17 11.74 -8.59
C ALA A 436 -3.94 11.67 -9.92
N ALA A 437 -4.89 10.73 -10.06
CA ALA A 437 -5.69 10.59 -11.27
C ALA A 437 -6.65 11.79 -11.44
N LEU A 438 -7.22 12.27 -10.33
CA LEU A 438 -8.11 13.44 -10.31
C LEU A 438 -7.38 14.71 -10.80
N ILE A 439 -6.19 14.97 -10.26
CA ILE A 439 -5.38 16.13 -10.65
C ILE A 439 -4.96 16.03 -12.12
N LYS A 440 -4.57 14.85 -12.61
CA LYS A 440 -4.22 14.64 -14.03
C LYS A 440 -5.41 14.87 -14.97
N SER A 441 -6.62 14.45 -14.57
CA SER A 441 -7.85 14.76 -15.33
C SER A 441 -8.07 16.27 -15.43
N ALA A 442 -7.97 16.97 -14.29
CA ALA A 442 -8.11 18.42 -14.21
C ALA A 442 -7.08 19.14 -15.09
N GLN A 443 -5.81 18.76 -15.00
CA GLN A 443 -4.72 19.29 -15.83
C GLN A 443 -5.05 19.19 -17.33
N ASN A 444 -5.41 17.99 -17.80
CA ASN A 444 -5.70 17.74 -19.22
C ASN A 444 -6.87 18.59 -19.72
N VAL A 445 -7.92 18.72 -18.91
CA VAL A 445 -9.16 19.41 -19.29
C VAL A 445 -8.98 20.92 -19.25
N LEU A 446 -8.35 21.43 -18.19
CA LEU A 446 -8.04 22.86 -18.06
C LEU A 446 -7.09 23.29 -19.18
N SER A 447 -5.98 22.58 -19.39
CA SER A 447 -5.02 22.90 -20.47
C SER A 447 -5.68 22.97 -21.84
N LYS A 448 -6.47 21.95 -22.19
CA LYS A 448 -7.17 21.88 -23.48
C LYS A 448 -8.13 23.05 -23.71
N ASN A 449 -8.80 23.54 -22.67
CA ASN A 449 -9.78 24.62 -22.78
C ASN A 449 -9.15 26.01 -22.64
N ILE A 450 -8.13 26.18 -21.80
CA ILE A 450 -7.40 27.45 -21.64
C ILE A 450 -6.67 27.81 -22.94
N LYS A 451 -6.03 26.84 -23.61
CA LYS A 451 -5.37 27.04 -24.93
C LYS A 451 -6.32 27.53 -26.03
N LYS A 452 -7.63 27.48 -25.80
CA LYS A 452 -8.65 27.93 -26.76
C LYS A 452 -9.19 29.33 -26.47
N ILE A 453 -8.85 29.95 -25.34
CA ILE A 453 -9.27 31.33 -25.00
C ILE A 453 -8.78 32.28 -26.10
N SER A 454 -9.68 33.12 -26.61
CA SER A 454 -9.38 34.03 -27.71
C SER A 454 -8.75 35.34 -27.20
N ASN A 455 -8.00 36.03 -28.07
CA ASN A 455 -7.33 37.30 -27.76
C ASN A 455 -8.27 38.52 -27.74
N LEU A 456 -9.59 38.33 -27.63
CA LEU A 456 -10.55 39.43 -27.72
C LEU A 456 -10.44 40.33 -26.49
N SER A 457 -9.66 41.40 -26.62
CA SER A 457 -9.72 42.56 -25.74
C SER A 457 -11.11 43.18 -25.80
N PHE A 458 -11.60 43.62 -24.64
CA PHE A 458 -12.88 44.29 -24.38
C PHE A 458 -13.04 45.67 -25.10
N SER A 459 -12.70 45.78 -26.38
CA SER A 459 -12.88 47.02 -27.16
C SER A 459 -13.76 46.78 -28.38
N ASP A 460 -14.97 47.31 -28.29
CA ASP A 460 -15.87 47.81 -29.34
C ASP A 460 -15.61 47.42 -30.81
N ILE A 461 -16.70 46.91 -31.43
CA ILE A 461 -17.04 46.86 -32.87
C ILE A 461 -16.79 45.51 -33.60
N GLU A 462 -17.91 44.99 -34.16
CA GLU A 462 -18.06 43.97 -35.21
C GLU A 462 -17.57 42.53 -34.96
N HIS A 463 -18.43 41.74 -34.29
CA HIS A 463 -18.90 40.37 -34.58
C HIS A 463 -17.99 39.32 -35.29
N SER A 464 -16.67 39.44 -35.25
CA SER A 464 -15.75 38.36 -35.62
C SER A 464 -15.20 37.67 -34.37
N ILE A 465 -16.09 37.02 -33.59
CA ILE A 465 -15.68 36.18 -32.46
C ILE A 465 -15.11 34.87 -33.01
N ALA A 466 -13.83 34.62 -32.73
CA ALA A 466 -13.16 33.36 -33.04
C ALA A 466 -13.81 32.19 -32.27
N ALA A 467 -13.95 31.05 -32.94
CA ALA A 467 -15.06 30.12 -32.75
C ALA A 467 -15.02 29.12 -31.56
N THR A 468 -14.17 29.23 -30.52
CA THR A 468 -13.98 28.06 -29.62
C THR A 468 -13.69 28.30 -28.13
N ALA A 469 -13.87 29.50 -27.61
CA ALA A 469 -13.40 29.84 -26.27
C ALA A 469 -14.54 29.99 -25.24
N ILE A 470 -15.06 28.88 -24.70
CA ILE A 470 -16.06 28.94 -23.62
C ILE A 470 -15.55 29.77 -22.43
N LEU A 471 -14.23 29.71 -22.19
CA LEU A 471 -13.53 30.47 -21.15
C LEU A 471 -13.23 31.94 -21.53
N ASP A 472 -13.75 32.47 -22.65
CA ASP A 472 -13.69 33.92 -22.94
C ASP A 472 -14.61 34.71 -22.01
N SER A 473 -15.68 34.09 -21.51
CA SER A 473 -16.54 34.72 -20.52
C SER A 473 -15.95 34.66 -19.12
N GLU A 474 -16.03 35.78 -18.41
CA GLU A 474 -15.64 35.87 -17.02
C GLU A 474 -16.47 34.96 -16.12
N SER A 475 -17.79 34.85 -16.36
CA SER A 475 -18.64 33.97 -15.56
C SER A 475 -18.26 32.51 -15.72
N ALA A 476 -17.95 32.08 -16.94
CA ALA A 476 -17.45 30.73 -17.23
C ALA A 476 -16.13 30.43 -16.51
N ARG A 477 -15.21 31.40 -16.49
CA ARG A 477 -13.94 31.27 -15.75
C ARG A 477 -14.18 31.16 -14.24
N GLN A 478 -15.09 31.95 -13.67
CA GLN A 478 -15.43 31.87 -12.24
C GLN A 478 -16.06 30.51 -11.87
N ASP A 479 -16.93 29.96 -12.72
CA ASP A 479 -17.51 28.63 -12.51
C ASP A 479 -16.43 27.54 -12.48
N VAL A 480 -15.43 27.66 -13.36
CA VAL A 480 -14.29 26.74 -13.40
C VAL A 480 -13.40 26.89 -12.17
N LEU A 481 -13.12 28.12 -11.71
CA LEU A 481 -12.39 28.35 -10.46
C LEU A 481 -13.11 27.73 -9.26
N SER A 482 -14.44 27.90 -9.18
CA SER A 482 -15.25 27.30 -8.11
C SER A 482 -15.17 25.77 -8.14
N SER A 483 -15.34 25.16 -9.31
CA SER A 483 -15.28 23.70 -9.49
C SER A 483 -13.88 23.15 -9.15
N PHE A 484 -12.83 23.84 -9.58
CA PHE A 484 -11.44 23.47 -9.29
C PHE A 484 -11.09 23.66 -7.81
N GLY A 485 -11.61 24.71 -7.17
CA GLY A 485 -11.48 24.92 -5.72
C GLY A 485 -12.08 23.78 -4.90
N ALA A 486 -13.22 23.23 -5.33
CA ALA A 486 -13.83 22.06 -4.68
C ALA A 486 -12.97 20.79 -4.85
N LEU A 487 -12.34 20.59 -6.01
CA LEU A 487 -11.34 19.52 -6.19
C LEU A 487 -10.15 19.70 -5.25
N ILE A 488 -9.61 20.92 -5.12
CA ILE A 488 -8.52 21.22 -4.17
C ILE A 488 -8.94 20.88 -2.75
N GLN A 489 -10.14 21.27 -2.31
CA GLN A 489 -10.64 20.93 -0.98
C GLN A 489 -10.72 19.42 -0.73
N ARG A 490 -11.17 18.64 -1.72
CA ARG A 490 -11.20 17.17 -1.64
C ARG A 490 -9.79 16.58 -1.47
N VAL A 491 -8.84 17.04 -2.28
CA VAL A 491 -7.42 16.62 -2.18
C VAL A 491 -6.86 16.97 -0.80
N ASN A 492 -7.11 18.18 -0.31
CA ASN A 492 -6.66 18.65 0.99
C ASN A 492 -7.23 17.80 2.13
N GLN A 493 -8.53 17.53 2.12
CA GLN A 493 -9.20 16.73 3.16
C GLN A 493 -8.62 15.32 3.23
N GLN A 494 -8.45 14.67 2.07
CA GLN A 494 -7.90 13.32 2.04
C GLN A 494 -6.41 13.28 2.44
N TYR A 495 -5.64 14.31 2.08
CA TYR A 495 -4.27 14.45 2.56
C TYR A 495 -4.19 14.57 4.09
N LEU A 496 -5.09 15.32 4.72
CA LEU A 496 -5.13 15.50 6.17
C LEU A 496 -5.63 14.26 6.93
N SER A 497 -6.40 13.38 6.29
CA SER A 497 -6.95 12.18 6.93
C SER A 497 -6.02 10.96 6.85
N ASP A 498 -5.23 10.86 5.79
CA ASP A 498 -4.42 9.67 5.51
C ASP A 498 -3.12 9.65 6.34
N ASP A 499 -2.74 8.45 6.79
CA ASP A 499 -1.46 8.23 7.46
C ASP A 499 -0.35 7.97 6.45
N TRP A 500 0.30 9.04 6.01
CA TRP A 500 1.37 8.98 5.01
C TRP A 500 2.66 8.33 5.53
N SER A 501 2.76 8.01 6.82
CA SER A 501 3.91 7.29 7.38
C SER A 501 3.91 5.79 7.03
N GLU A 502 2.76 5.23 6.63
CA GLU A 502 2.65 3.81 6.29
C GLU A 502 3.33 3.48 4.95
N GLY A 503 4.09 2.37 4.92
CA GLY A 503 4.87 1.97 3.74
C GLY A 503 4.04 1.75 2.46
N GLY A 504 2.77 1.36 2.58
CA GLY A 504 1.84 1.23 1.44
C GLY A 504 1.39 2.57 0.85
N LYS A 505 1.39 3.65 1.64
CA LYS A 505 0.90 4.98 1.28
C LYS A 505 1.96 5.88 0.66
N GLN A 506 3.25 5.61 0.88
CA GLN A 506 4.34 6.42 0.32
C GLN A 506 4.32 6.51 -1.22
N LYS A 507 4.04 5.39 -1.92
CA LYS A 507 3.92 5.40 -3.39
C LYS A 507 2.73 6.24 -3.89
N GLU A 508 1.62 6.23 -3.16
CA GLU A 508 0.45 7.05 -3.47
C GLU A 508 0.78 8.54 -3.29
N LYS A 509 1.52 8.88 -2.23
CA LYS A 509 2.01 10.24 -1.97
C LYS A 509 2.95 10.73 -3.07
N GLU A 510 3.92 9.93 -3.47
CA GLU A 510 4.85 10.27 -4.57
C GLU A 510 4.09 10.56 -5.87
N ALA A 511 3.10 9.73 -6.20
CA ALA A 511 2.26 9.93 -7.36
C ALA A 511 1.40 11.21 -7.26
N LEU A 512 0.91 11.53 -6.06
CA LEU A 512 0.17 12.77 -5.79
C LEU A 512 1.05 14.01 -5.99
N PHE A 513 2.25 14.04 -5.38
CA PHE A 513 3.19 15.15 -5.53
C PHE A 513 3.64 15.33 -6.98
N ALA A 514 3.90 14.23 -7.70
CA ALA A 514 4.20 14.30 -9.12
C ALA A 514 3.05 14.94 -9.92
N ALA A 515 1.80 14.55 -9.65
CA ALA A 515 0.64 15.15 -10.31
C ALA A 515 0.46 16.64 -9.98
N ILE A 516 0.76 17.05 -8.74
CA ILE A 516 0.77 18.48 -8.34
C ILE A 516 1.85 19.24 -9.11
N ILE A 517 3.08 18.71 -9.19
CA ILE A 517 4.16 19.33 -9.96
C ILE A 517 3.78 19.48 -11.43
N ASP A 518 3.23 18.41 -12.03
CA ASP A 518 2.83 18.39 -13.44
C ASP A 518 1.77 19.45 -13.76
N ILE A 519 0.75 19.64 -12.90
CA ILE A 519 -0.30 20.63 -13.15
C ILE A 519 0.22 22.07 -13.01
N PHE A 520 1.10 22.34 -12.04
CA PHE A 520 1.74 23.67 -11.91
C PHE A 520 2.66 23.97 -13.09
N ALA A 521 3.44 22.99 -13.55
CA ALA A 521 4.28 23.14 -14.74
C ALA A 521 3.44 23.46 -15.97
N GLU A 522 2.32 22.75 -16.18
CA GLU A 522 1.39 23.04 -17.27
C GLU A 522 0.80 24.45 -17.13
N PHE A 523 0.41 24.89 -15.93
CA PHE A 523 -0.05 26.26 -15.71
C PHE A 523 1.05 27.29 -16.03
N THR A 524 2.29 27.06 -15.64
CA THR A 524 3.41 27.94 -16.02
C THR A 524 3.60 28.00 -17.53
N GLU A 525 3.47 26.89 -18.26
CA GLU A 525 3.50 26.91 -19.73
C GLU A 525 2.32 27.68 -20.33
N LEU A 526 1.11 27.52 -19.79
CA LEU A 526 -0.07 28.27 -20.24
C LEU A 526 0.07 29.78 -19.98
N ALA A 527 0.71 30.18 -18.89
CA ALA A 527 0.97 31.59 -18.58
C ALA A 527 1.91 32.29 -19.57
N LYS A 528 2.70 31.53 -20.34
CA LYS A 528 3.57 32.08 -21.40
C LYS A 528 2.82 32.44 -22.67
N ILE A 529 1.57 32.01 -22.82
CA ILE A 529 0.76 32.35 -23.98
C ILE A 529 0.49 33.86 -23.98
N GLU A 530 0.72 34.53 -25.11
CA GLU A 530 0.50 35.97 -25.29
C GLU A 530 -1.00 36.33 -25.34
N ASN A 531 -1.68 36.19 -24.21
CA ASN A 531 -3.07 36.53 -24.00
C ASN A 531 -3.28 36.94 -22.53
N GLU A 532 -3.67 38.19 -22.29
CA GLU A 532 -3.85 38.73 -20.93
C GLU A 532 -4.97 38.03 -20.14
N THR A 533 -6.04 37.59 -20.81
CA THR A 533 -7.13 36.82 -20.20
C THR A 533 -6.62 35.45 -19.74
N ILE A 534 -5.81 34.76 -20.56
CA ILE A 534 -5.16 33.49 -20.18
C ILE A 534 -4.24 33.73 -18.99
N LYS A 535 -3.34 34.72 -19.06
CA LYS A 535 -2.38 35.02 -17.98
C LYS A 535 -3.09 35.27 -16.66
N LYS A 536 -4.12 36.12 -16.65
CA LYS A 536 -4.90 36.40 -15.44
C LYS A 536 -5.60 35.15 -14.91
N PHE A 537 -6.28 34.40 -15.78
CA PHE A 537 -7.01 33.21 -15.37
C PHE A 537 -6.10 32.10 -14.82
N VAL A 538 -4.95 31.89 -15.47
CA VAL A 538 -3.93 30.94 -15.02
C VAL A 538 -3.32 31.40 -13.70
N ALA A 539 -3.08 32.70 -13.52
CA ALA A 539 -2.64 33.25 -12.24
C ALA A 539 -3.67 32.99 -11.13
N ASP A 540 -4.97 33.15 -11.40
CA ASP A 540 -6.05 32.83 -10.45
C ASP A 540 -6.07 31.33 -10.08
N LEU A 541 -5.82 30.43 -11.04
CA LEU A 541 -5.72 28.98 -10.81
C LEU A 541 -4.49 28.63 -9.94
N ILE A 542 -3.34 29.25 -10.20
CA ILE A 542 -2.10 29.08 -9.44
C ILE A 542 -2.31 29.59 -8.01
N ASP A 543 -2.86 30.79 -7.83
CA ASP A 543 -3.14 31.39 -6.52
C ASP A 543 -4.11 30.54 -5.71
N LEU A 544 -5.20 30.06 -6.32
CA LEU A 544 -6.17 29.18 -5.68
C LEU A 544 -5.52 27.88 -5.20
N SER A 545 -4.67 27.27 -6.04
CA SER A 545 -3.93 26.04 -5.70
C SER A 545 -2.93 26.27 -4.56
N LEU A 546 -2.15 27.34 -4.62
CA LEU A 546 -1.16 27.68 -3.59
C LEU A 546 -1.83 27.99 -2.25
N LYS A 547 -2.93 28.74 -2.24
CA LYS A 547 -3.71 28.99 -1.02
C LYS A 547 -4.18 27.68 -0.38
N GLY A 548 -4.68 26.74 -1.17
CA GLY A 548 -5.08 25.42 -0.70
C GLY A 548 -3.93 24.62 -0.08
N ILE A 549 -2.75 24.62 -0.73
CA ILE A 549 -1.54 23.93 -0.23
C ILE A 549 -1.07 24.56 1.09
N ILE A 550 -0.97 25.88 1.15
CA ILE A 550 -0.50 26.60 2.36
C ILE A 550 -1.44 26.35 3.54
N GLN A 551 -2.76 26.38 3.30
CA GLN A 551 -3.76 26.06 4.33
C GLN A 551 -3.60 24.62 4.83
N THR A 552 -3.40 23.66 3.92
CA THR A 552 -3.20 22.25 4.27
C THR A 552 -1.93 22.04 5.09
N VAL A 553 -0.82 22.68 4.70
CA VAL A 553 0.42 22.64 5.47
C VAL A 553 0.24 23.24 6.87
N GLY A 554 -0.46 24.38 6.96
CA GLY A 554 -0.79 25.01 8.24
C GLY A 554 -1.62 24.09 9.14
N GLN A 555 -2.65 23.45 8.59
CA GLN A 555 -3.53 22.54 9.33
C GLN A 555 -2.81 21.27 9.76
N GLN A 556 -2.01 20.65 8.87
CA GLN A 556 -1.28 19.44 9.22
C GLN A 556 -0.25 19.70 10.33
N HIS A 557 0.44 20.84 10.29
CA HIS A 557 1.32 21.25 11.39
C HIS A 557 0.54 21.40 12.70
N ALA A 558 -0.63 22.05 12.67
CA ALA A 558 -1.47 22.21 13.85
C ALA A 558 -1.93 20.85 14.42
N ASN A 559 -2.34 19.91 13.55
CA ASN A 559 -2.75 18.57 13.93
C ASN A 559 -1.60 17.81 14.62
N LEU A 560 -0.40 17.80 14.01
CA LEU A 560 0.78 17.14 14.60
C LEU A 560 1.17 17.77 15.94
N LYS A 561 1.10 19.09 16.03
CA LYS A 561 1.37 19.84 17.27
C LYS A 561 0.36 19.54 18.37
N GLU A 562 -0.92 19.34 18.03
CA GLU A 562 -1.94 18.91 18.99
C GLU A 562 -1.61 17.53 19.57
N VAL A 563 -1.21 16.57 18.72
CA VAL A 563 -0.78 15.24 19.18
C VAL A 563 0.47 15.34 20.04
N LEU A 564 1.45 16.18 19.67
CA LEU A 564 2.64 16.44 20.49
C LEU A 564 2.26 17.00 21.87
N ASN A 565 1.40 18.02 21.93
CA ASN A 565 0.95 18.62 23.18
C ASN A 565 0.25 17.59 24.08
N ARG A 566 -0.57 16.70 23.49
CA ARG A 566 -1.19 15.58 24.20
C ARG A 566 -0.13 14.67 24.83
N LEU A 567 0.90 14.29 24.07
CA LEU A 567 1.98 13.41 24.56
C LEU A 567 2.89 14.09 25.59
N GLN A 568 3.06 15.42 25.49
CA GLN A 568 3.84 16.24 26.43
C GLN A 568 3.12 16.47 27.76
N THR A 569 1.79 16.35 27.81
CA THR A 569 1.01 16.70 28.99
C THR A 569 1.43 15.82 30.17
N PRO A 570 1.86 16.41 31.32
CA PRO A 570 2.31 15.64 32.47
C PRO A 570 1.24 14.68 33.00
N THR A 571 1.66 13.50 33.46
CA THR A 571 0.77 12.47 34.01
C THR A 571 -0.13 13.01 35.13
N ASP A 572 0.40 13.85 36.01
CA ASP A 572 -0.38 14.43 37.11
C ASP A 572 -1.45 15.41 36.61
N THR A 573 -1.18 16.15 35.53
CA THR A 573 -2.18 17.00 34.88
C THR A 573 -3.30 16.17 34.27
N ASN A 574 -2.97 15.07 33.58
CA ASN A 574 -3.98 14.14 33.06
C ASN A 574 -4.79 13.48 34.18
N LEU A 575 -4.15 13.09 35.30
CA LEU A 575 -4.84 12.53 36.46
C LEU A 575 -5.81 13.55 37.08
N LYS A 576 -5.42 14.84 37.18
CA LYS A 576 -6.33 15.91 37.63
C LYS A 576 -7.59 15.97 36.77
N TYR A 577 -7.43 15.99 35.44
CA TYR A 577 -8.57 16.04 34.53
C TYR A 577 -9.43 14.78 34.58
N PHE A 578 -8.80 13.60 34.60
CA PHE A 578 -9.50 12.31 34.67
C PHE A 578 -10.39 12.21 35.91
N PHE A 579 -9.86 12.51 37.11
CA PHE A 579 -10.65 12.46 38.34
C PHE A 579 -11.69 13.58 38.44
N ASN A 580 -11.39 14.75 37.86
CA ASN A 580 -12.37 15.83 37.77
C ASN A 580 -13.59 15.40 36.93
N SER A 581 -13.37 14.84 35.75
CA SER A 581 -14.43 14.30 34.89
C SER A 581 -15.20 13.16 35.57
N LEU A 582 -14.49 12.25 36.26
CA LEU A 582 -15.10 11.15 37.01
C LEU A 582 -16.04 11.68 38.11
N LEU A 583 -15.62 12.67 38.90
CA LEU A 583 -16.45 13.26 39.95
C LEU A 583 -17.65 14.02 39.38
N THR A 584 -17.50 14.77 38.28
CA THR A 584 -18.63 15.44 37.63
C THR A 584 -19.68 14.43 37.16
N GLN A 585 -19.25 13.31 36.56
CA GLN A 585 -20.15 12.24 36.12
C GLN A 585 -20.87 11.57 37.31
N ILE A 586 -20.16 11.29 38.40
CA ILE A 586 -20.74 10.71 39.62
C ILE A 586 -21.76 11.66 40.26
N ASN A 587 -21.45 12.96 40.29
CA ASN A 587 -22.32 13.98 40.88
C ASN A 587 -23.50 14.39 40.00
N LYS A 588 -23.58 13.93 38.73
CA LYS A 588 -24.60 14.30 37.74
C LYS A 588 -24.78 15.82 37.58
N ASP A 589 -23.68 16.57 37.68
CA ASP A 589 -23.72 18.02 37.55
C ASP A 589 -23.72 18.42 36.07
N GLU A 590 -24.92 18.50 35.48
CA GLU A 590 -25.14 18.91 34.08
C GLU A 590 -24.79 20.39 33.81
N SER A 591 -24.55 21.20 34.87
CA SER A 591 -24.24 22.63 34.75
C SER A 591 -22.74 22.93 34.62
N TYR A 592 -21.88 21.91 34.78
CA TYR A 592 -20.44 22.05 34.82
C TYR A 592 -19.83 22.17 33.41
N SER A 593 -19.21 23.32 33.11
CA SER A 593 -18.67 23.66 31.78
C SER A 593 -17.35 22.97 31.41
N GLY A 594 -16.78 22.15 32.31
CA GLY A 594 -15.50 21.46 32.09
C GLY A 594 -14.24 22.33 32.24
N ALA A 595 -14.37 23.62 32.52
CA ALA A 595 -13.25 24.57 32.52
C ALA A 595 -12.53 24.74 33.87
N GLU A 596 -13.18 24.50 35.01
CA GLU A 596 -12.64 24.79 36.35
C GLU A 596 -12.51 23.54 37.22
N ILE A 597 -11.30 22.98 37.37
CA ILE A 597 -11.05 21.76 38.15
C ILE A 597 -11.61 21.87 39.58
N ASN A 598 -12.32 20.84 40.03
CA ASN A 598 -12.92 20.77 41.37
C ASN A 598 -11.87 21.15 42.46
N PRO A 599 -12.16 22.11 43.36
CA PRO A 599 -11.24 22.57 44.40
C PRO A 599 -10.70 21.46 45.30
N GLU A 600 -11.44 20.36 45.47
CA GLU A 600 -10.99 19.20 46.25
C GLU A 600 -9.92 18.40 45.52
N ILE A 601 -10.04 18.23 44.20
CA ILE A 601 -9.00 17.64 43.37
C ILE A 601 -7.76 18.53 43.39
N ILE A 602 -7.92 19.86 43.30
CA ILE A 602 -6.80 20.80 43.40
C ILE A 602 -6.05 20.60 44.73
N LYS A 603 -6.77 20.55 45.87
CA LYS A 603 -6.19 20.33 47.20
C LYS A 603 -5.41 19.02 47.33
N ILE A 604 -5.89 17.93 46.71
CA ILE A 604 -5.18 16.64 46.74
C ILE A 604 -3.83 16.78 46.06
N PHE A 605 -3.79 17.38 44.87
CA PHE A 605 -2.55 17.51 44.09
C PHE A 605 -1.59 18.60 44.61
N GLU A 606 -2.08 19.57 45.39
CA GLU A 606 -1.26 20.58 46.06
C GLU A 606 -0.75 20.11 47.44
N SER A 607 -1.20 18.94 47.91
CA SER A 607 -0.77 18.39 49.20
C SER A 607 0.70 17.96 49.19
N GLN A 608 1.38 18.18 50.32
CA GLN A 608 2.77 17.76 50.51
C GLN A 608 2.94 16.23 50.42
N ASP A 609 1.89 15.48 50.77
CA ASP A 609 1.85 14.03 50.69
C ASP A 609 1.74 13.53 49.25
N PHE A 610 0.94 14.19 48.40
CA PHE A 610 0.92 13.86 46.96
C PHE A 610 2.23 14.23 46.27
N ALA A 611 2.88 15.33 46.67
CA ALA A 611 4.19 15.73 46.15
C ALA A 611 5.29 14.68 46.42
N GLN A 612 5.19 13.92 47.53
CA GLN A 612 6.10 12.80 47.82
C GLN A 612 5.88 11.59 46.90
N LEU A 613 4.74 11.53 46.21
CA LEU A 613 4.41 10.47 45.25
C LEU A 613 4.89 10.79 43.83
N ALA A 614 5.63 11.88 43.60
CA ALA A 614 6.04 12.34 42.27
C ALA A 614 6.61 11.21 41.38
N ASP A 615 7.48 10.37 41.95
CA ASP A 615 8.18 9.27 41.26
C ASP A 615 7.49 7.89 41.41
N TYR A 616 6.30 7.82 42.01
CA TYR A 616 5.58 6.57 42.21
C TYR A 616 4.71 6.20 40.98
N PRO A 617 4.51 4.89 40.72
CA PRO A 617 3.59 4.38 39.69
C PRO A 617 2.20 5.03 39.74
N VAL A 618 1.57 5.16 38.56
CA VAL A 618 0.22 5.73 38.40
C VAL A 618 -0.81 5.03 39.27
N SER A 619 -0.74 3.70 39.39
CA SER A 619 -1.62 2.91 40.27
C SER A 619 -1.53 3.34 41.74
N ILE A 620 -0.35 3.73 42.21
CA ILE A 620 -0.14 4.20 43.59
C ILE A 620 -0.68 5.63 43.74
N LYS A 621 -0.49 6.49 42.74
CA LYS A 621 -1.08 7.84 42.72
C LYS A 621 -2.62 7.77 42.72
N ILE A 622 -3.19 6.89 41.90
CA ILE A 622 -4.64 6.61 41.83
C ILE A 622 -5.13 6.07 43.18
N ALA A 623 -4.44 5.11 43.78
CA ALA A 623 -4.78 4.59 45.11
C ALA A 623 -4.83 5.69 46.17
N TYR A 624 -3.85 6.60 46.17
CA TYR A 624 -3.84 7.75 47.07
C TYR A 624 -5.03 8.69 46.81
N ILE A 625 -5.30 9.06 45.55
CA ILE A 625 -6.43 9.92 45.18
C ILE A 625 -7.76 9.27 45.60
N CYS A 626 -7.94 7.98 45.36
CA CYS A 626 -9.13 7.23 45.78
C CYS A 626 -9.34 7.26 47.29
N ARG A 627 -8.27 7.09 48.09
CA ARG A 627 -8.34 7.18 49.56
C ARG A 627 -8.71 8.58 50.06
N GLN A 628 -8.20 9.62 49.41
CA GLN A 628 -8.53 11.01 49.75
C GLN A 628 -9.98 11.39 49.38
N LEU A 629 -10.50 10.83 48.28
CA LEU A 629 -11.88 11.04 47.85
C LEU A 629 -12.88 10.21 48.67
N GLY A 630 -12.45 9.08 49.25
CA GLY A 630 -13.21 8.29 50.22
C GLY A 630 -14.60 7.90 49.74
N ASP A 631 -15.62 8.15 50.56
CA ASP A 631 -17.02 7.79 50.35
C ASP A 631 -17.70 8.41 49.12
N LYS A 632 -17.03 9.35 48.43
CA LYS A 632 -17.54 10.04 47.24
C LYS A 632 -17.40 9.21 45.96
N LEU A 633 -16.58 8.17 45.98
CA LEU A 633 -16.49 7.19 44.89
C LEU A 633 -17.47 6.03 45.15
N SER A 634 -17.99 5.41 44.09
CA SER A 634 -18.99 4.33 44.20
C SER A 634 -18.49 3.15 45.05
N LYS A 635 -19.28 2.72 46.05
CA LYS A 635 -18.94 1.64 47.01
C LYS A 635 -19.30 0.23 46.52
N ASN A 636 -19.58 0.03 45.23
CA ASN A 636 -20.08 -1.24 44.72
C ASN A 636 -18.98 -2.33 44.57
N ASP A 637 -17.70 -1.95 44.56
CA ASP A 637 -16.55 -2.84 44.40
C ASP A 637 -15.58 -2.73 45.59
N THR A 638 -14.73 -3.75 45.79
CA THR A 638 -13.60 -3.68 46.74
C THR A 638 -12.59 -2.61 46.31
N GLU A 639 -11.95 -1.90 47.25
CA GLU A 639 -10.98 -0.81 46.98
C GLU A 639 -9.90 -1.22 45.94
N GLU A 640 -9.39 -2.44 46.03
CA GLU A 640 -8.36 -2.97 45.13
C GLU A 640 -8.86 -3.12 43.68
N SER A 641 -10.08 -3.63 43.49
CA SER A 641 -10.75 -3.74 42.18
C SER A 641 -11.05 -2.37 41.55
N LEU A 642 -11.48 -1.40 42.37
CA LEU A 642 -11.75 -0.03 41.88
C LEU A 642 -10.47 0.65 41.39
N ILE A 643 -9.37 0.51 42.15
CA ILE A 643 -8.06 1.07 41.77
C ILE A 643 -7.58 0.44 40.46
N GLU A 644 -7.72 -0.88 40.29
CA GLU A 644 -7.33 -1.58 39.06
C GLU A 644 -8.16 -1.09 37.86
N GLN A 645 -9.49 -1.01 38.00
CA GLN A 645 -10.38 -0.50 36.94
C GLN A 645 -10.09 0.97 36.56
N LEU A 646 -9.87 1.84 37.54
CA LEU A 646 -9.55 3.25 37.29
C LEU A 646 -8.17 3.42 36.67
N THR A 647 -7.20 2.59 37.07
CA THR A 647 -5.87 2.56 36.46
C THR A 647 -5.96 2.11 35.00
N ALA A 648 -6.68 1.02 34.72
CA ALA A 648 -6.89 0.53 33.36
C ALA A 648 -7.57 1.59 32.47
N ARG A 649 -8.63 2.24 32.95
CA ARG A 649 -9.30 3.33 32.22
C ARG A 649 -8.43 4.56 32.02
N PHE A 650 -7.62 4.93 33.02
CA PHE A 650 -6.69 6.04 32.88
C PHE A 650 -5.63 5.74 31.81
N GLU A 651 -5.05 4.54 31.83
CA GLU A 651 -4.07 4.11 30.82
C GLU A 651 -4.72 3.95 29.44
N GLU A 652 -5.98 3.55 29.34
CA GLU A 652 -6.74 3.50 28.07
C GLU A 652 -6.93 4.90 27.46
N HIS A 653 -7.18 5.92 28.28
CA HIS A 653 -7.46 7.28 27.81
C HIS A 653 -6.23 8.19 27.70
N TYR A 654 -5.23 7.99 28.56
CA TYR A 654 -4.08 8.88 28.71
C TYR A 654 -2.73 8.14 28.69
N GLY A 655 -2.75 6.80 28.59
CA GLY A 655 -1.55 6.02 28.35
C GLY A 655 -0.90 6.44 27.04
N SER A 656 0.43 6.39 27.01
CA SER A 656 1.21 6.67 25.80
C SER A 656 2.24 5.57 25.66
N SER A 657 2.20 4.85 24.55
CA SER A 657 3.15 3.80 24.23
C SER A 657 4.37 4.37 23.51
N PHE A 658 5.44 3.58 23.41
CA PHE A 658 6.58 3.94 22.57
C PHE A 658 6.15 4.07 21.10
N ASP A 659 5.22 3.22 20.66
CA ASP A 659 4.64 3.21 19.31
C ASP A 659 3.91 4.52 18.99
N ASP A 660 3.23 5.15 19.95
CA ASP A 660 2.56 6.46 19.74
C ASP A 660 3.57 7.59 19.47
N PHE A 661 4.69 7.59 20.20
CA PHE A 661 5.77 8.55 19.98
C PHE A 661 6.50 8.26 18.67
N GLU A 662 6.79 6.99 18.39
CA GLU A 662 7.43 6.57 17.14
C GLU A 662 6.57 6.92 15.93
N LYS A 663 5.26 6.67 16.00
CA LYS A 663 4.31 7.03 14.94
C LYS A 663 4.30 8.54 14.68
N LEU A 664 4.17 9.36 15.74
CA LEU A 664 4.20 10.82 15.58
C LEU A 664 5.55 11.31 15.03
N PHE A 665 6.66 10.71 15.47
CA PHE A 665 8.00 11.05 14.97
C PHE A 665 8.11 10.80 13.46
N HIS A 666 7.71 9.61 12.99
CA HIS A 666 7.71 9.30 11.56
C HIS A 666 6.77 10.21 10.77
N GLN A 667 5.59 10.55 11.29
CA GLN A 667 4.68 11.50 10.65
C GLN A 667 5.30 12.90 10.52
N ILE A 668 6.01 13.37 11.56
CA ILE A 668 6.75 14.64 11.53
C ILE A 668 7.89 14.56 10.50
N GLU A 669 8.67 13.48 10.44
CA GLU A 669 9.76 13.31 9.46
C GLU A 669 9.25 13.31 8.02
N VAL A 670 8.16 12.59 7.77
CA VAL A 670 7.49 12.60 6.47
C VAL A 670 7.08 14.03 6.10
N PHE A 671 6.48 14.76 7.03
CA PHE A 671 6.00 16.11 6.77
C PHE A 671 7.12 17.16 6.63
N ILE A 672 8.26 16.97 7.30
CA ILE A 672 9.50 17.73 7.07
C ILE A 672 9.95 17.57 5.61
N ASN A 673 9.95 16.33 5.10
CA ASN A 673 10.33 16.08 3.71
C ASN A 673 9.35 16.72 2.72
N ASP A 674 8.05 16.66 3.03
CA ASP A 674 7.00 17.23 2.19
C ASP A 674 7.09 18.76 2.15
N THR A 675 7.26 19.42 3.30
CA THR A 675 7.44 20.87 3.38
C THR A 675 8.72 21.34 2.69
N ALA A 676 9.83 20.61 2.85
CA ALA A 676 11.07 20.90 2.13
C ALA A 676 10.92 20.73 0.61
N ALA A 677 10.17 19.72 0.16
CA ALA A 677 9.89 19.53 -1.26
C ALA A 677 9.02 20.67 -1.83
N LEU A 678 8.00 21.10 -1.10
CA LEU A 678 7.16 22.26 -1.46
C LEU A 678 7.97 23.56 -1.47
N GLY A 679 8.89 23.77 -0.52
CA GLY A 679 9.79 24.93 -0.48
C GLY A 679 10.67 25.01 -1.73
N ARG A 680 11.23 23.87 -2.18
CA ARG A 680 11.99 23.80 -3.44
C ARG A 680 11.15 24.04 -4.68
N LEU A 681 9.87 23.65 -4.65
CA LEU A 681 8.97 23.79 -5.80
C LEU A 681 8.42 25.22 -5.94
N PHE A 682 8.18 25.90 -4.83
CA PHE A 682 7.55 27.22 -4.79
C PHE A 682 8.48 28.26 -4.17
N GLU A 683 9.52 28.65 -4.89
CA GLU A 683 10.58 29.57 -4.43
C GLU A 683 10.02 30.86 -3.79
N THR A 684 8.95 31.44 -4.34
CA THR A 684 8.35 32.67 -3.81
C THR A 684 7.64 32.48 -2.45
N GLN A 685 7.27 31.26 -2.09
CA GLN A 685 6.66 30.88 -0.81
C GLN A 685 7.61 30.06 0.06
N GLU A 686 8.88 29.89 -0.35
CA GLU A 686 9.87 29.05 0.33
C GLU A 686 9.97 29.42 1.82
N ALA A 687 9.99 30.70 2.15
CA ALA A 687 10.05 31.18 3.54
C ALA A 687 8.87 30.69 4.41
N ILE A 688 7.69 30.49 3.82
CA ILE A 688 6.52 29.95 4.52
C ILE A 688 6.77 28.48 4.86
N PHE A 689 7.15 27.67 3.86
CA PHE A 689 7.40 26.25 4.05
C PHE A 689 8.60 25.96 4.96
N ASN A 690 9.70 26.70 4.80
CA ASN A 690 10.90 26.58 5.64
C ASN A 690 10.62 26.93 7.12
N LYS A 691 9.70 27.87 7.38
CA LYS A 691 9.26 28.16 8.76
C LYS A 691 8.58 26.96 9.41
N HIS A 692 7.73 26.26 8.67
CA HIS A 692 7.10 25.02 9.12
C HIS A 692 8.13 23.91 9.32
N GLU A 693 9.01 23.70 8.34
CA GLU A 693 10.08 22.70 8.41
C GLU A 693 10.97 22.89 9.65
N LEU A 694 11.45 24.11 9.89
CA LEU A 694 12.30 24.42 11.04
C LEU A 694 11.56 24.20 12.38
N THR A 695 10.27 24.48 12.44
CA THR A 695 9.47 24.27 13.64
C THR A 695 9.27 22.77 13.89
N LEU A 696 8.93 22.01 12.86
CA LEU A 696 8.76 20.56 12.93
C LEU A 696 10.05 19.85 13.36
N ARG A 697 11.22 20.30 12.89
CA ARG A 697 12.53 19.76 13.34
C ARG A 697 12.72 19.94 14.85
N LYS A 698 12.38 21.11 15.40
CA LYS A 698 12.44 21.37 16.85
C LYS A 698 11.41 20.53 17.61
N GLU A 699 10.22 20.35 17.05
CA GLU A 699 9.17 19.51 17.62
C GLU A 699 9.56 18.03 17.64
N ALA A 700 10.26 17.53 16.61
CA ALA A 700 10.83 16.18 16.57
C ALA A 700 11.90 15.99 17.67
N GLU A 701 12.81 16.95 17.85
CA GLU A 701 13.79 16.94 18.94
C GLU A 701 13.11 16.98 20.32
N THR A 702 12.05 17.79 20.45
CA THR A 702 11.26 17.89 21.68
C THR A 702 10.55 16.57 21.98
N LEU A 703 10.03 15.89 20.96
CA LEU A 703 9.38 14.59 21.10
C LEU A 703 10.37 13.52 21.61
N ILE A 704 11.61 13.51 21.10
CA ILE A 704 12.69 12.64 21.60
C ILE A 704 12.98 12.95 23.06
N ASP A 705 13.06 14.22 23.43
CA ASP A 705 13.30 14.64 24.82
C ASP A 705 12.21 14.19 25.77
N ILE A 706 10.93 14.37 25.40
CA ILE A 706 9.78 13.95 26.19
C ILE A 706 9.76 12.43 26.34
N ALA A 707 10.01 11.68 25.26
CA ALA A 707 10.10 10.22 25.33
C ALA A 707 11.24 9.76 26.24
N ALA A 708 12.41 10.40 26.15
CA ALA A 708 13.58 10.08 26.97
C ALA A 708 13.29 10.35 28.45
N GLN A 709 12.61 11.46 28.74
CA GLN A 709 12.15 11.77 30.08
C GLN A 709 11.18 10.69 30.57
N LYS A 710 10.10 10.42 29.82
CA LYS A 710 8.99 9.57 30.26
C LYS A 710 9.35 8.09 30.41
N PHE A 711 10.18 7.56 29.51
CA PHE A 711 10.50 6.12 29.47
C PHE A 711 11.83 5.75 30.11
N TYR A 712 12.79 6.68 30.24
CA TYR A 712 14.10 6.39 30.82
C TYR A 712 14.36 7.14 32.12
N ARG A 713 14.18 8.47 32.15
CA ARG A 713 14.45 9.29 33.35
C ARG A 713 13.46 9.01 34.48
N ASP A 714 12.17 9.03 34.18
CA ASP A 714 11.09 8.93 35.17
C ASP A 714 10.82 7.47 35.59
N ARG A 715 11.49 6.48 34.96
CA ARG A 715 11.37 5.05 35.25
C ARG A 715 12.73 4.35 35.39
N PRO A 716 13.63 4.81 36.28
CA PRO A 716 15.01 4.32 36.35
C PRO A 716 15.12 2.83 36.71
N ASN A 717 14.12 2.26 37.37
CA ASN A 717 14.07 0.86 37.81
C ASN A 717 13.28 -0.06 36.85
N ALA A 718 12.70 0.48 35.78
CA ALA A 718 11.85 -0.24 34.83
C ALA A 718 12.12 0.22 33.39
N LEU A 719 13.40 0.21 33.01
CA LEU A 719 13.84 0.66 31.68
C LEU A 719 13.27 -0.26 30.57
N PRO A 720 12.90 0.30 29.41
CA PRO A 720 12.51 -0.48 28.23
C PRO A 720 13.60 -1.47 27.80
N ALA A 721 13.26 -2.48 26.97
CA ALA A 721 14.26 -3.37 26.38
C ALA A 721 15.33 -2.58 25.59
N PRO A 722 16.57 -3.08 25.42
CA PRO A 722 17.60 -2.39 24.64
C PRO A 722 17.12 -2.10 23.22
N ALA A 723 17.32 -0.87 22.76
CA ALA A 723 16.83 -0.45 21.46
C ALA A 723 17.51 -1.18 20.29
N GLY A 724 16.73 -1.52 19.25
CA GLY A 724 17.28 -1.99 17.98
C GLY A 724 17.99 -0.87 17.21
N LYS A 725 19.05 -1.20 16.48
CA LYS A 725 19.81 -0.22 15.69
C LYS A 725 18.94 0.44 14.61
N GLY A 726 18.99 1.77 14.52
CA GLY A 726 18.25 2.56 13.53
C GLY A 726 16.77 2.81 13.87
N THR A 727 16.34 2.49 15.08
CA THR A 727 14.95 2.71 15.54
C THR A 727 14.78 4.05 16.24
N PHE A 728 13.55 4.55 16.33
CA PHE A 728 13.24 5.71 17.17
C PHE A 728 13.66 5.47 18.63
N GLN A 729 13.52 4.23 19.11
CA GLN A 729 13.92 3.85 20.46
C GLN A 729 15.41 4.04 20.73
N GLU A 730 16.27 3.81 19.73
CA GLU A 730 17.71 4.03 19.84
C GLU A 730 18.05 5.52 19.96
N LEU A 731 17.34 6.38 19.21
CA LEU A 731 17.50 7.83 19.30
C LEU A 731 17.15 8.34 20.70
N VAL A 732 16.03 7.87 21.24
CA VAL A 732 15.57 8.24 22.60
C VAL A 732 16.52 7.71 23.67
N GLU A 733 16.96 6.45 23.58
CA GLU A 733 17.89 5.85 24.55
C GLU A 733 19.24 6.60 24.56
N ARG A 734 19.79 6.92 23.38
CA ARG A 734 21.01 7.73 23.26
C ARG A 734 20.84 9.12 23.85
N HIS A 735 19.72 9.77 23.58
CA HIS A 735 19.42 11.09 24.13
C HIS A 735 19.31 11.03 25.66
N ALA A 736 18.67 9.99 26.21
CA ALA A 736 18.57 9.77 27.65
C ALA A 736 19.94 9.53 28.32
N ILE A 737 20.82 8.74 27.68
CA ILE A 737 22.20 8.52 28.15
C ILE A 737 22.96 9.87 28.20
N ASN A 738 22.89 10.65 27.13
CA ASN A 738 23.65 11.89 27.00
C ASN A 738 23.11 13.02 27.90
N LYS A 739 21.78 13.17 28.01
CA LYS A 739 21.15 14.31 28.71
C LYS A 739 20.80 14.02 30.16
N TYR A 740 20.35 12.80 30.47
CA TYR A 740 19.88 12.42 31.81
C TYR A 740 20.85 11.49 32.54
N GLY A 741 21.96 11.09 31.92
CA GLY A 741 22.99 10.25 32.56
C GLY A 741 22.54 8.81 32.82
N ILE A 742 21.58 8.31 32.04
CA ILE A 742 21.11 6.93 32.14
C ILE A 742 22.25 5.97 31.76
N VAL A 743 22.32 4.83 32.44
CA VAL A 743 23.37 3.84 32.27
C VAL A 743 23.35 3.26 30.85
N ASP A 744 24.48 3.36 30.15
CA ASP A 744 24.69 2.73 28.85
C ASP A 744 24.85 1.21 29.02
N ARG A 745 23.72 0.50 28.90
CA ARG A 745 23.64 -0.97 29.07
C ARG A 745 24.47 -1.71 28.02
N LEU A 746 24.54 -1.20 26.78
CA LEU A 746 25.35 -1.79 25.72
C LEU A 746 26.84 -1.65 26.01
N LYS A 747 27.28 -0.53 26.58
CA LYS A 747 28.67 -0.35 27.02
C LYS A 747 29.00 -1.25 28.21
N GLN A 748 28.09 -1.41 29.17
CA GLN A 748 28.29 -2.34 30.28
C GLN A 748 28.36 -3.80 29.81
N GLU A 749 27.44 -4.21 28.94
CA GLU A 749 27.41 -5.55 28.35
C GLU A 749 28.69 -5.80 27.53
N LYS A 750 29.14 -4.82 26.73
CA LYS A 750 30.41 -4.91 26.01
C LYS A 750 31.60 -5.07 26.97
N VAL A 751 31.65 -4.30 28.06
CA VAL A 751 32.71 -4.43 29.07
C VAL A 751 32.66 -5.81 29.75
N ALA A 752 31.46 -6.34 30.04
CA ALA A 752 31.29 -7.66 30.63
C ALA A 752 31.72 -8.78 29.67
N LEU A 753 31.36 -8.68 28.38
CA LEU A 753 31.81 -9.58 27.32
C LEU A 753 33.33 -9.52 27.11
N GLU A 754 33.93 -8.33 27.26
CA GLU A 754 35.37 -8.15 27.12
C GLU A 754 36.13 -8.74 28.33
N GLN A 755 35.54 -8.67 29.53
CA GLN A 755 36.00 -9.38 30.73
C GLN A 755 35.84 -10.91 30.59
N GLU A 756 34.72 -11.39 30.05
CA GLU A 756 34.50 -12.82 29.80
C GLU A 756 35.48 -13.34 28.75
N LYS A 757 35.74 -12.57 27.69
CA LYS A 757 36.77 -12.88 26.70
C LYS A 757 38.17 -12.92 27.32
N GLN A 758 38.51 -12.01 28.24
CA GLN A 758 39.77 -12.05 28.98
C GLN A 758 39.86 -13.31 29.85
N GLN A 759 38.82 -13.65 30.61
CA GLN A 759 38.78 -14.87 31.42
C GLN A 759 38.90 -16.14 30.56
N LEU A 760 38.26 -16.15 29.38
CA LEU A 760 38.36 -17.26 28.44
C LEU A 760 39.77 -17.39 27.86
N ASN A 761 40.43 -16.28 27.55
CA ASN A 761 41.82 -16.27 27.10
C ASN A 761 42.78 -16.76 28.19
N GLU A 762 42.60 -16.33 29.44
CA GLU A 762 43.38 -16.85 30.58
C GLU A 762 43.19 -18.37 30.76
N ARG A 763 41.96 -18.85 30.54
CA ARG A 763 41.64 -20.29 30.61
C ARG A 763 42.27 -21.06 29.46
N LEU A 764 42.34 -20.48 28.26
CA LEU A 764 43.04 -21.05 27.11
C LEU A 764 44.54 -21.15 27.34
N GLU A 765 45.16 -20.11 27.92
CA GLU A 765 46.60 -20.13 28.25
C GLU A 765 46.90 -21.19 29.33
N LYS A 766 46.08 -21.30 30.39
CA LYS A 766 46.21 -22.41 31.36
C LYS A 766 46.08 -23.79 30.71
N MET A 767 45.18 -23.96 29.74
CA MET A 767 45.06 -25.22 29.00
C MET A 767 46.28 -25.49 28.11
N ARG A 768 46.86 -24.46 27.49
CA ARG A 768 48.10 -24.58 26.71
C ARG A 768 49.29 -24.97 27.60
N GLU A 769 49.42 -24.38 28.78
CA GLU A 769 50.43 -24.79 29.77
C GLU A 769 50.24 -26.24 30.20
N GLN A 770 49.00 -26.67 30.49
CA GLN A 770 48.70 -28.07 30.83
C GLN A 770 49.01 -29.04 29.69
N ILE A 771 48.81 -28.63 28.43
CA ILE A 771 49.21 -29.43 27.26
C ILE A 771 50.73 -29.52 27.18
N ALA A 772 51.45 -28.40 27.33
CA ALA A 772 52.92 -28.38 27.32
C ALA A 772 53.52 -29.22 28.46
N GLU A 773 52.95 -29.16 29.67
CA GLU A 773 53.36 -30.01 30.80
C GLU A 773 53.10 -31.50 30.52
N LYS A 774 51.96 -31.83 29.91
CA LYS A 774 51.65 -33.21 29.53
C LYS A 774 52.59 -33.71 28.42
N GLU A 775 52.92 -32.86 27.44
CA GLU A 775 53.87 -33.19 26.37
C GLU A 775 55.28 -33.42 26.93
N GLU A 776 55.77 -32.59 27.84
CA GLU A 776 57.03 -32.81 28.55
C GLU A 776 57.02 -34.10 29.37
N ARG A 777 55.91 -34.39 30.06
CA ARG A 777 55.73 -35.64 30.82
C ARG A 777 55.78 -36.87 29.90
N VAL A 778 55.14 -36.80 28.73
CA VAL A 778 55.20 -37.86 27.70
C VAL A 778 56.63 -38.03 27.17
N LYS A 779 57.33 -36.93 26.92
CA LYS A 779 58.73 -36.94 26.42
C LYS A 779 59.69 -37.59 27.41
N ARG A 780 59.57 -37.27 28.71
CA ARG A 780 60.36 -37.91 29.78
C ARG A 780 60.05 -39.41 29.92
N THR A 781 58.78 -39.78 29.79
CA THR A 781 58.35 -41.18 29.88
C THR A 781 58.90 -42.01 28.71
N ASN A 782 58.89 -41.46 27.49
CA ASN A 782 59.47 -42.12 26.32
C ASN A 782 61.00 -42.26 26.38
N ALA A 783 61.70 -41.26 26.94
CA ALA A 783 63.15 -41.34 27.14
C ALA A 783 63.54 -42.46 28.12
N SER A 784 62.76 -42.66 29.18
CA SER A 784 62.94 -43.75 30.15
C SER A 784 62.72 -45.13 29.51
N LEU A 785 61.70 -45.26 28.65
CA LEU A 785 61.39 -46.52 27.95
C LEU A 785 62.48 -46.92 26.95
N MET A 786 63.05 -45.95 26.23
CA MET A 786 64.15 -46.17 25.28
C MET A 786 65.45 -46.62 25.98
N ALA A 787 65.76 -46.07 27.16
CA ALA A 787 66.92 -46.48 27.96
C ALA A 787 66.82 -47.91 28.49
N GLU A 788 65.61 -48.36 28.83
CA GLU A 788 65.34 -49.73 29.31
C GLU A 788 65.40 -50.77 28.18
N GLN A 789 64.92 -50.42 26.98
CA GLN A 789 65.03 -51.25 25.78
C GLN A 789 66.49 -51.41 25.30
N SER A 790 67.33 -50.38 25.48
CA SER A 790 68.76 -50.45 25.17
C SER A 790 69.51 -51.43 26.10
N LYS A 791 69.23 -51.41 27.42
CA LYS A 791 69.85 -52.34 28.38
C LYS A 791 69.44 -53.81 28.14
N LYS A 792 68.20 -54.04 27.71
CA LYS A 792 67.70 -55.39 27.39
C LYS A 792 68.31 -55.96 26.11
N SER A 793 68.58 -55.12 25.12
CA SER A 793 69.21 -55.54 23.85
C SER A 793 70.71 -55.84 24.02
N GLU A 794 71.39 -55.14 24.94
CA GLU A 794 72.79 -55.37 25.30
C GLU A 794 72.98 -56.73 26.04
N TYR A 795 72.02 -57.12 26.89
CA TYR A 795 71.99 -58.41 27.59
C TYR A 795 71.78 -59.62 26.66
N GLN A 796 71.01 -59.47 25.58
CA GLN A 796 70.76 -60.56 24.62
C GLN A 796 71.93 -60.79 23.64
N ALA A 797 72.76 -59.78 23.39
CA ALA A 797 73.91 -59.90 22.51
C ALA A 797 75.11 -60.67 23.14
N ALA A 798 75.25 -60.65 24.48
CA ALA A 798 76.36 -61.30 25.19
C ALA A 798 76.21 -62.82 25.39
N LEU A 799 74.99 -63.38 25.31
CA LEU A 799 74.70 -64.81 25.53
C LEU A 799 74.79 -65.70 24.27
N ASN A 800 75.07 -65.12 23.09
CA ASN A 800 75.17 -65.83 21.80
C ASN A 800 76.61 -66.07 21.31
N ASN A 801 77.61 -66.09 22.22
CA ASN A 801 79.00 -66.40 21.89
C ASN A 801 79.34 -67.86 22.27
N ASP A 802 79.61 -68.69 21.26
CA ASP A 802 79.84 -70.14 21.43
C ASP A 802 80.97 -70.47 22.43
N ASN A 803 82.00 -69.61 22.54
CA ASN A 803 83.12 -69.83 23.45
C ASN A 803 82.73 -69.67 24.94
N GLU A 804 81.83 -68.74 25.25
CA GLU A 804 81.35 -68.52 26.63
C GLU A 804 80.48 -69.69 27.11
N ALA A 805 79.75 -70.36 26.21
CA ALA A 805 78.99 -71.55 26.52
C ALA A 805 79.90 -72.75 26.85
N GLU A 806 81.02 -72.94 26.14
CA GLU A 806 82.00 -73.99 26.45
C GLU A 806 82.66 -73.78 27.82
N TYR A 807 83.05 -72.54 28.15
CA TYR A 807 83.60 -72.23 29.47
C TYR A 807 82.59 -72.48 30.59
N LEU A 808 81.32 -72.13 30.39
CA LEU A 808 80.26 -72.41 31.36
C LEU A 808 80.08 -73.91 31.58
N LEU A 809 80.14 -74.71 30.52
CA LEU A 809 80.07 -76.16 30.61
C LEU A 809 81.27 -76.74 31.36
N LEU A 810 82.49 -76.27 31.08
CA LEU A 810 83.69 -76.72 31.79
C LEU A 810 83.60 -76.45 33.30
N ILE A 811 83.19 -75.24 33.68
CA ILE A 811 83.03 -74.84 35.08
C ILE A 811 82.00 -75.75 35.77
N ASN A 812 80.79 -75.86 35.21
CA ASN A 812 79.69 -76.55 35.88
C ASN A 812 79.80 -78.08 35.83
N LYS A 813 80.40 -78.66 34.78
CA LYS A 813 80.43 -80.13 34.59
C LYS A 813 81.73 -80.79 35.05
N LYS A 814 82.82 -80.04 35.21
CA LYS A 814 84.13 -80.61 35.56
C LYS A 814 84.74 -79.95 36.79
N LEU A 815 85.00 -78.64 36.73
CA LEU A 815 85.79 -77.98 37.77
C LEU A 815 85.06 -77.86 39.11
N ILE A 816 83.79 -77.46 39.11
CA ILE A 816 82.97 -77.44 40.33
C ILE A 816 82.88 -78.85 40.95
N PRO A 817 82.47 -79.90 40.20
CA PRO A 817 82.44 -81.26 40.75
C PRO A 817 83.78 -81.74 41.31
N LEU A 818 84.88 -81.55 40.60
CA LEU A 818 86.22 -81.96 41.07
C LEU A 818 86.62 -81.23 42.36
N THR A 819 86.32 -79.93 42.45
CA THR A 819 86.65 -79.11 43.63
C THR A 819 85.79 -79.52 44.83
N GLN A 820 84.50 -79.79 44.60
CA GLN A 820 83.58 -80.27 45.63
C GLN A 820 83.93 -81.69 46.11
N GLU A 821 84.31 -82.61 45.22
CA GLU A 821 84.76 -83.96 45.58
C GLU A 821 86.00 -83.91 46.47
N TYR A 822 86.96 -83.06 46.14
CA TYR A 822 88.16 -82.91 46.97
C TYR A 822 87.87 -82.23 48.31
N LEU A 823 86.98 -81.24 48.35
CA LEU A 823 86.48 -80.67 49.61
C LEU A 823 85.78 -81.71 50.48
N ALA A 824 84.94 -82.56 49.89
CA ALA A 824 84.26 -83.63 50.62
C ALA A 824 85.26 -84.63 51.22
N LEU A 825 86.31 -84.98 50.47
CA LEU A 825 87.40 -85.82 50.96
C LEU A 825 88.12 -85.18 52.15
N LEU A 826 88.50 -83.90 52.03
CA LEU A 826 89.16 -83.18 53.14
C LEU A 826 88.26 -83.10 54.37
N ASN A 827 86.98 -82.78 54.20
CA ASN A 827 86.01 -82.76 55.30
C ASN A 827 85.88 -84.14 55.97
N SER A 828 85.99 -85.24 55.22
CA SER A 828 85.94 -86.60 55.78
C SER A 828 87.18 -86.99 56.59
N GLN A 829 88.29 -86.25 56.45
CA GLN A 829 89.53 -86.49 57.19
C GLN A 829 89.56 -85.77 58.54
N LEU A 830 88.66 -84.81 58.78
CA LEU A 830 88.54 -84.16 60.09
C LEU A 830 88.06 -85.15 61.14
N SER A 831 88.64 -85.08 62.34
CA SER A 831 88.20 -85.85 63.49
C SER A 831 86.76 -85.46 63.91
N ASN A 832 85.84 -86.43 63.96
CA ASN A 832 84.44 -86.21 64.39
C ASN A 832 84.28 -86.10 65.93
N ARG A 833 85.29 -85.61 66.67
CA ARG A 833 85.24 -85.49 68.13
C ARG A 833 84.68 -84.13 68.58
N PRO A 834 83.91 -84.06 69.69
CA PRO A 834 83.46 -82.79 70.27
C PRO A 834 84.64 -81.94 70.75
N LYS A 835 84.61 -80.63 70.46
CA LYS A 835 85.69 -79.62 70.67
C LYS A 835 86.23 -79.51 72.10
N GLU A 836 85.61 -80.11 73.11
CA GLU A 836 85.99 -79.94 74.52
C GLU A 836 87.12 -80.88 75.01
N LEU A 837 87.60 -81.85 74.20
CA LEU A 837 88.64 -82.82 74.58
C LEU A 837 89.99 -82.65 73.83
N GLU A 838 90.22 -81.51 73.18
CA GLU A 838 91.44 -81.19 72.40
C GLU A 838 92.64 -80.78 73.27
N GLN A 839 93.18 -81.70 74.09
CA GLN A 839 94.47 -81.50 74.80
C GLN A 839 95.56 -82.51 74.40
N GLU A 840 95.34 -83.33 73.38
CA GLU A 840 96.42 -84.12 72.75
C GLU A 840 96.93 -83.39 71.49
N ASP A 841 98.08 -82.71 71.63
CA ASP A 841 98.62 -81.75 70.66
C ASP A 841 98.78 -82.28 69.22
N GLU A 842 98.96 -83.59 69.01
CA GLU A 842 99.18 -84.16 67.66
C GLU A 842 97.92 -84.17 66.78
N ILE A 843 96.73 -84.42 67.33
CA ILE A 843 95.48 -84.54 66.53
C ILE A 843 95.00 -83.15 66.09
N LYS A 844 95.10 -82.15 66.98
CA LYS A 844 94.72 -80.77 66.68
C LYS A 844 95.59 -80.18 65.57
N GLU A 845 96.90 -80.46 65.61
CA GLU A 845 97.82 -80.01 64.56
C GLU A 845 97.51 -80.64 63.19
N GLU A 846 96.92 -81.85 63.18
CA GLU A 846 96.49 -82.54 61.96
C GLU A 846 95.17 -81.99 61.42
N ASP A 847 94.17 -81.77 62.28
CA ASP A 847 92.89 -81.14 61.92
C ASP A 847 93.09 -79.68 61.45
N ASP A 848 93.99 -78.91 62.07
CA ASP A 848 94.32 -77.55 61.63
C ASP A 848 94.95 -77.54 60.22
N LYS A 849 95.80 -78.52 59.90
CA LYS A 849 96.35 -78.69 58.54
C LYS A 849 95.25 -79.04 57.52
N ILE A 850 94.27 -79.84 57.90
CA ILE A 850 93.13 -80.19 57.03
C ILE A 850 92.21 -78.99 56.85
N ASN A 851 91.89 -78.24 57.91
CA ASN A 851 91.09 -77.02 57.86
C ASN A 851 91.73 -75.94 56.99
N PHE A 852 93.05 -75.78 57.06
CA PHE A 852 93.78 -74.89 56.15
C PHE A 852 93.59 -75.29 54.68
N LYS A 853 93.67 -76.59 54.35
CA LYS A 853 93.39 -77.08 52.99
C LYS A 853 91.94 -76.79 52.58
N ILE A 854 90.98 -77.06 53.46
CA ILE A 854 89.55 -76.79 53.20
C ILE A 854 89.33 -75.31 52.89
N GLN A 855 89.90 -74.41 53.68
CA GLN A 855 89.79 -72.97 53.45
C GLN A 855 90.32 -72.60 52.06
N LYS A 856 91.50 -73.09 51.68
CA LYS A 856 92.13 -72.77 50.39
C LYS A 856 91.35 -73.33 49.22
N VAL A 857 90.84 -74.56 49.31
CA VAL A 857 90.03 -75.17 48.24
C VAL A 857 88.64 -74.54 48.14
N THR A 858 88.02 -74.18 49.26
CA THR A 858 86.74 -73.44 49.27
C THR A 858 86.88 -72.09 48.58
N ALA A 859 88.01 -71.42 48.79
CA ALA A 859 88.32 -70.17 48.11
C ALA A 859 88.51 -70.34 46.59
N LEU A 860 88.82 -71.55 46.09
CA LEU A 860 88.82 -71.88 44.67
C LEU A 860 87.40 -72.13 44.15
N LEU A 861 86.58 -72.88 44.89
CA LEU A 861 85.18 -73.14 44.54
C LEU A 861 84.37 -71.83 44.41
N ASN A 862 84.54 -70.90 45.35
CA ASN A 862 83.85 -69.61 45.34
C ASN A 862 84.13 -68.78 44.08
N VAL A 863 85.32 -68.91 43.48
CA VAL A 863 85.63 -68.22 42.22
C VAL A 863 84.83 -68.80 41.06
N LEU A 864 84.64 -70.13 41.03
CA LEU A 864 83.87 -70.81 39.98
C LEU A 864 82.36 -70.47 40.05
N GLU A 865 81.83 -70.25 41.26
CA GLU A 865 80.39 -70.05 41.49
C GLU A 865 79.93 -68.59 41.49
N ASN A 866 80.83 -67.61 41.57
CA ASN A 866 80.48 -66.19 41.71
C ASN A 866 79.98 -65.54 40.40
N LYS A 867 78.70 -65.77 40.09
CA LYS A 867 78.00 -65.22 38.91
C LYS A 867 77.65 -63.75 39.03
N GLU A 868 77.55 -63.19 40.23
CA GLU A 868 77.18 -61.79 40.45
C GLU A 868 78.35 -60.84 40.19
N LYS A 869 79.53 -61.16 40.74
CA LYS A 869 80.74 -60.32 40.57
C LYS A 869 81.47 -60.60 39.26
N PHE A 870 81.42 -61.85 38.78
CA PHE A 870 82.08 -62.28 37.54
C PHE A 870 81.09 -63.06 36.64
N PRO A 871 80.15 -62.36 35.98
CA PRO A 871 79.08 -63.01 35.20
C PRO A 871 79.64 -63.85 34.05
N HIS A 872 80.72 -63.40 33.40
CA HIS A 872 81.38 -64.10 32.30
C HIS A 872 82.13 -65.37 32.75
N PRO A 873 81.76 -66.57 32.26
CA PRO A 873 82.47 -67.82 32.51
C PRO A 873 83.97 -67.79 32.20
N GLU A 874 84.41 -67.10 31.15
CA GLU A 874 85.85 -67.00 30.85
C GLU A 874 86.64 -66.36 32.01
N MET A 875 86.09 -65.29 32.57
CA MET A 875 86.72 -64.55 33.66
C MET A 875 86.84 -65.41 34.92
N ARG A 876 85.81 -66.19 35.25
CA ARG A 876 85.84 -67.15 36.36
C ARG A 876 86.89 -68.24 36.16
N LEU A 877 87.04 -68.75 34.94
CA LEU A 877 88.05 -69.76 34.63
C LEU A 877 89.48 -69.22 34.79
N ARG A 878 89.75 -68.01 34.28
CA ARG A 878 91.06 -67.34 34.40
C ARG A 878 91.42 -67.08 35.87
N LEU A 879 90.46 -66.57 36.66
CA LEU A 879 90.65 -66.31 38.09
C LEU A 879 90.86 -67.60 38.88
N PHE A 880 90.11 -68.66 38.57
CA PHE A 880 90.28 -69.97 39.20
C PHE A 880 91.68 -70.53 38.98
N TYR A 881 92.20 -70.48 37.74
CA TYR A 881 93.54 -71.01 37.44
C TYR A 881 94.65 -70.22 38.14
N LYS A 882 94.56 -68.87 38.13
CA LYS A 882 95.52 -68.02 38.85
C LYS A 882 95.55 -68.40 40.33
N LYS A 883 94.38 -68.59 40.93
CA LYS A 883 94.27 -68.94 42.35
C LYS A 883 94.70 -70.39 42.63
N LEU A 884 94.41 -71.34 41.73
CA LEU A 884 94.83 -72.75 41.85
C LEU A 884 96.35 -72.87 41.88
N GLY A 885 97.07 -72.09 41.06
CA GLY A 885 98.53 -72.04 41.06
C GLY A 885 99.12 -71.47 42.37
N HIS A 886 98.47 -70.47 42.97
CA HIS A 886 98.87 -69.96 44.28
C HIS A 886 98.64 -70.99 45.40
N VAL A 887 97.49 -71.67 45.38
CA VAL A 887 97.16 -72.70 46.38
C VAL A 887 98.11 -73.91 46.26
N GLU A 888 98.52 -74.32 45.07
CA GLU A 888 99.53 -75.38 44.86
C GLU A 888 100.85 -75.09 45.56
N ALA A 889 101.35 -73.84 45.45
CA ALA A 889 102.61 -73.46 46.09
C ALA A 889 102.55 -73.55 47.63
N GLU A 890 101.36 -73.36 48.19
CA GLU A 890 101.11 -73.48 49.63
C GLU A 890 100.93 -74.95 50.04
N LEU A 891 100.10 -75.72 49.33
CA LEU A 891 99.69 -77.06 49.74
C LEU A 891 100.71 -78.16 49.41
N LYS A 892 101.55 -77.99 48.39
CA LYS A 892 102.60 -78.96 48.03
C LYS A 892 103.58 -79.27 49.16
N LYS A 893 103.78 -78.32 50.09
CA LYS A 893 104.64 -78.50 51.28
C LYS A 893 104.17 -79.64 52.19
N HIS A 894 102.88 -79.97 52.16
CA HIS A 894 102.27 -80.98 53.04
C HIS A 894 102.35 -82.42 52.48
N ARG A 895 102.95 -82.64 51.29
CA ARG A 895 103.10 -83.96 50.63
C ARG A 895 101.81 -84.80 50.60
N ASP A 896 100.69 -84.16 50.27
CA ASP A 896 99.37 -84.81 50.24
C ASP A 896 99.09 -85.42 48.85
N ALA A 897 99.07 -86.74 48.79
CA ALA A 897 98.82 -87.48 47.55
C ALA A 897 97.42 -87.20 46.96
N ASN A 898 96.42 -86.87 47.79
CA ASN A 898 95.08 -86.56 47.32
C ASN A 898 95.00 -85.16 46.71
N TRP A 899 95.71 -84.19 47.31
CA TRP A 899 95.88 -82.85 46.72
C TRP A 899 96.53 -82.94 45.34
N GLU A 900 97.63 -83.68 45.22
CA GLU A 900 98.33 -83.85 43.94
C GLU A 900 97.40 -84.44 42.87
N ARG A 901 96.57 -85.42 43.26
CA ARG A 901 95.56 -86.01 42.35
C ARG A 901 94.48 -85.02 41.95
N TYR A 902 93.92 -84.25 42.87
CA TYR A 902 92.94 -83.20 42.57
C TYR A 902 93.53 -82.13 41.65
N PHE A 903 94.71 -81.61 41.98
CA PHE A 903 95.41 -80.60 41.18
C PHE A 903 95.69 -81.11 39.77
N GLN A 904 96.18 -82.35 39.62
CA GLN A 904 96.36 -82.99 38.31
C GLN A 904 95.05 -83.12 37.54
N ASN A 905 93.97 -83.60 38.18
CA ASN A 905 92.68 -83.74 37.52
C ASN A 905 92.07 -82.39 37.12
N ALA A 906 92.24 -81.34 37.94
CA ALA A 906 91.82 -79.98 37.62
C ALA A 906 92.61 -79.40 36.44
N LEU A 907 93.94 -79.62 36.38
CA LEU A 907 94.76 -79.25 35.22
C LEU A 907 94.39 -80.02 33.95
N ILE A 908 94.13 -81.32 34.06
CA ILE A 908 93.69 -82.16 32.91
C ILE A 908 92.33 -81.69 32.40
N ALA A 909 91.38 -81.39 33.29
CA ALA A 909 90.06 -80.89 32.90
C ALA A 909 90.14 -79.60 32.06
N VAL A 910 91.08 -78.71 32.38
CA VAL A 910 91.36 -77.50 31.59
C VAL A 910 92.14 -77.82 30.32
N GLY A 911 93.10 -78.76 30.37
CA GLY A 911 93.94 -79.16 29.24
C GLY A 911 93.17 -79.81 28.08
N ILE A 912 92.05 -80.49 28.34
CA ILE A 912 91.23 -81.17 27.33
C ILE A 912 90.50 -80.19 26.38
N ILE A 913 90.41 -78.89 26.69
CA ILE A 913 89.79 -77.85 25.82
C ILE A 913 90.86 -76.92 25.19
N GLY A 914 92.16 -77.21 25.38
CA GLY A 914 93.28 -76.38 24.95
C GLY A 914 93.62 -76.44 23.44
N SER A 915 92.70 -76.07 22.54
CA SER A 915 93.03 -75.76 21.12
C SER A 915 93.28 -74.26 20.88
N LEU A 916 93.15 -73.40 21.90
CA LEU A 916 93.42 -71.97 21.82
C LEU A 916 94.21 -71.45 23.04
N GLY A 917 95.51 -71.80 23.09
CA GLY A 917 96.54 -70.93 23.66
C GLY A 917 96.96 -71.10 25.13
N LEU A 918 96.16 -71.74 26.01
CA LEU A 918 96.52 -71.90 27.43
C LEU A 918 96.90 -73.33 27.87
N GLY A 919 96.61 -74.36 27.05
CA GLY A 919 96.84 -75.77 27.39
C GLY A 919 98.32 -76.22 27.40
N LEU A 920 99.22 -75.46 26.78
CA LEU A 920 100.65 -75.81 26.72
C LEU A 920 101.39 -75.58 28.05
N ILE A 921 100.84 -74.74 28.94
CA ILE A 921 101.48 -74.42 30.23
C ILE A 921 101.30 -75.57 31.24
N ALA A 922 100.12 -76.22 31.24
CA ALA A 922 99.84 -77.36 32.12
C ALA A 922 100.60 -78.64 31.71
N LEU A 923 100.80 -78.87 30.41
CA LEU A 923 101.51 -80.04 29.90
C LEU A 923 103.03 -79.96 30.15
N ALA A 924 103.62 -78.77 30.07
CA ALA A 924 105.04 -78.55 30.33
C ALA A 924 105.44 -78.77 31.80
N VAL A 925 104.53 -78.48 32.73
CA VAL A 925 104.71 -78.78 34.17
C VAL A 925 104.54 -80.28 34.44
N TYR A 926 103.60 -80.94 33.76
CA TYR A 926 103.32 -82.38 33.93
C TYR A 926 104.46 -83.30 33.47
N THR A 927 105.20 -82.95 32.42
CA THR A 927 106.32 -83.77 31.93
C THR A 927 107.61 -83.65 32.75
N HIS A 928 107.73 -82.66 33.64
CA HIS A 928 109.00 -82.32 34.29
C HIS A 928 109.13 -82.72 35.76
N VAL A 929 108.09 -83.29 36.38
CA VAL A 929 108.14 -83.79 37.76
C VAL A 929 107.72 -85.26 37.77
N GLY A 930 108.67 -86.14 37.46
CA GLY A 930 108.42 -87.57 37.25
C GLY A 930 108.23 -88.38 38.53
N TYR A 931 107.24 -89.27 38.51
CA TYR A 931 107.15 -90.58 39.19
C TYR A 931 106.08 -91.38 38.45
N SER A 932 106.24 -92.61 37.99
CA SER A 932 107.40 -93.42 37.65
C SER A 932 106.90 -94.57 36.75
N SER A 933 107.85 -95.18 36.06
CA SER A 933 107.91 -96.62 35.73
C SER A 933 106.93 -97.21 34.70
N THR A 934 107.58 -97.81 33.69
CA THR A 934 107.13 -98.85 32.73
C THR A 934 106.75 -98.32 31.34
N LYS A 935 107.75 -98.07 30.48
CA LYS A 935 108.44 -99.03 29.59
C LYS A 935 107.55 -99.55 28.45
N SER A 936 107.77 -98.99 27.25
CA SER A 936 107.94 -99.70 25.96
C SER A 936 107.56 -98.75 24.80
N PHE A 937 108.25 -98.62 23.67
CA PHE A 937 109.61 -98.92 23.20
C PHE A 937 109.79 -97.97 21.99
N TYR A 938 110.85 -97.16 21.98
CA TYR A 938 111.58 -96.68 20.79
C TYR A 938 110.85 -95.84 19.71
N PHE A 939 111.02 -94.52 19.80
CA PHE A 939 111.85 -93.81 18.81
C PHE A 939 112.74 -92.80 19.55
N TRP A 940 114.04 -93.00 19.46
CA TRP A 940 115.13 -92.28 20.13
C TRP A 940 115.87 -91.39 19.11
N GLN A 941 116.68 -90.47 19.65
CA GLN A 941 117.70 -89.59 19.01
C GLN A 941 117.16 -88.36 18.25
N SER A 942 117.59 -87.12 18.52
CA SER A 942 118.72 -86.60 19.31
C SER A 942 118.42 -85.22 19.92
N CYS A 943 119.02 -84.98 21.09
CA CYS A 943 119.24 -83.76 21.86
C CYS A 943 119.37 -82.47 21.02
N GLY A 944 118.80 -81.33 21.45
CA GLY A 944 119.28 -80.45 22.55
C GLY A 944 120.22 -79.41 21.91
N GLU A 945 120.14 -78.09 22.11
CA GLU A 945 119.66 -77.18 23.15
C GLU A 945 119.07 -75.95 22.39
N ASN A 946 118.14 -75.13 22.87
CA ASN A 946 118.31 -74.26 24.03
C ASN A 946 116.94 -73.67 24.42
N VAL A 947 116.36 -74.26 25.46
CA VAL A 947 115.02 -74.06 26.04
C VAL A 947 114.79 -72.63 26.56
N VAL A 948 115.85 -71.85 26.75
CA VAL A 948 115.80 -70.47 27.24
C VAL A 948 115.25 -69.49 26.18
N SER A 949 115.37 -69.81 24.89
CA SER A 949 114.86 -68.94 23.80
C SER A 949 113.35 -69.06 23.59
N THR A 950 112.79 -70.27 23.75
CA THR A 950 111.35 -70.53 23.59
C THR A 950 110.57 -69.96 24.77
N MET A 951 111.11 -70.00 25.99
CA MET A 951 110.44 -69.51 27.19
C MET A 951 110.30 -67.97 27.22
N ASN A 952 111.26 -67.22 26.67
CA ASN A 952 111.16 -65.76 26.54
C ASN A 952 110.23 -65.30 25.40
N LYS A 953 109.96 -66.16 24.39
CA LYS A 953 109.06 -65.84 23.28
C LYS A 953 107.57 -65.93 23.67
N TYR A 954 107.22 -66.76 24.64
CA TYR A 954 105.84 -66.87 25.18
C TYR A 954 105.56 -65.90 26.34
N LYS A 955 106.59 -65.32 26.96
CA LYS A 955 106.46 -64.27 27.99
C LYS A 955 106.17 -62.87 27.41
N LYS A 956 106.46 -62.65 26.13
CA LYS A 956 106.30 -61.36 25.43
C LYS A 956 104.96 -61.19 24.68
N GLY A 957 104.14 -62.24 24.61
CA GLY A 957 102.86 -62.27 23.89
C GLY A 957 101.61 -62.40 24.76
N LEU A 958 101.76 -62.40 26.08
CA LEU A 958 100.66 -62.33 27.05
C LEU A 958 100.96 -61.16 27.99
N ASP A 959 100.41 -60.00 27.65
CA ASP A 959 100.35 -58.84 28.52
C ASP A 959 99.48 -59.20 29.73
N LEU A 960 100.16 -59.59 30.82
CA LEU A 960 99.57 -59.90 32.12
C LEU A 960 100.05 -58.86 33.15
N SER A 961 100.05 -57.58 32.78
CA SER A 961 100.02 -56.50 33.77
C SER A 961 98.56 -56.11 34.04
N ILE A 962 98.04 -56.55 35.19
CA ILE A 962 96.99 -55.83 35.90
C ILE A 962 97.68 -55.32 37.16
N ASP A 963 98.20 -54.11 37.07
CA ASP A 963 98.52 -53.22 38.19
C ASP A 963 97.80 -51.90 37.81
N ASP A 964 97.12 -51.12 38.64
CA ASP A 964 96.71 -51.16 40.03
C ASP A 964 95.69 -50.01 40.16
N VAL A 965 94.40 -50.27 40.36
CA VAL A 965 93.46 -49.42 41.13
C VAL A 965 92.27 -50.29 41.56
N ILE A 966 92.53 -51.26 42.43
CA ILE A 966 91.55 -51.60 43.47
C ILE A 966 92.34 -51.42 44.75
N ASP A 967 92.28 -50.19 45.28
CA ASP A 967 92.72 -49.95 46.63
C ASP A 967 91.93 -50.87 47.56
N GLU A 968 92.69 -51.53 48.41
CA GLU A 968 92.25 -52.30 49.55
C GLU A 968 91.42 -51.39 50.47
N GLU A 969 90.09 -51.45 50.38
CA GLU A 969 89.26 -51.16 51.55
C GLU A 969 89.14 -52.45 52.36
N GLU A 970 89.97 -52.55 53.40
CA GLU A 970 89.68 -53.32 54.59
C GLU A 970 88.30 -52.90 55.11
N ILE A 971 87.32 -53.81 55.03
CA ILE A 971 86.11 -53.74 55.86
C ILE A 971 86.31 -54.77 56.97
N PRO A 972 86.58 -54.36 58.22
CA PRO A 972 86.50 -55.26 59.36
C PRO A 972 85.06 -55.75 59.50
N ILE A 973 84.93 -57.07 59.59
CA ILE A 973 83.71 -57.80 59.87
C ILE A 973 83.51 -57.80 61.39
N ASP A 974 82.47 -57.12 61.84
CA ASP A 974 81.60 -57.46 62.96
C ASP A 974 80.21 -56.98 62.47
N ASP A 975 79.14 -57.75 62.41
CA ASP A 975 78.73 -58.82 63.29
C ASP A 975 77.75 -59.74 62.53
N LEU A 976 77.97 -61.04 62.67
CA LEU A 976 77.05 -62.11 62.28
C LEU A 976 76.08 -62.34 63.45
N SER A 977 74.79 -62.34 63.17
CA SER A 977 73.81 -63.12 63.92
C SER A 977 72.83 -63.66 62.87
N ILE A 978 72.62 -64.96 62.66
CA ILE A 978 72.92 -66.21 63.38
C ILE A 978 73.36 -67.26 62.36
#